data_AF-A0A5B0QM95-F1
#
_entry.id   AF-A0A5B0QM95-F1
#
_cell.length_a   1.000
_cell.length_b   1.000
_cell.length_c   1.000
_cell.angle_alpha   90.00
_cell.angle_beta   90.00
_cell.angle_gamma   90.00
#
_symmetry.space_group_name_H-M   'P 1'
#
loop_
_entity.id
_entity.type
_entity.pdbx_description
1 polymer ?
#
loop_
_entity_poly.entity_id
_entity_poly.type
_entity_poly.pdbx_seq_one_letter_code
_entity_poly.pdbx_strand_id
1 'polypeptide(L)'
;MAFNILGLMHPLLFDVAQVEPVWADLNGGMDKLPDLAEISMKVRQELNEVANVRSKISLDNAIDFKVVHGVEAEAIHHPVKISPRANFTLPMPKLRPNFDDEANMTLLRGMLDLDKVIVVAGYAEVGPFGSSRTRWQMEARGEFSIEGLLELATITGLIKFVDGKLKNGKQYVGWVDAQTEEPVDDSQVKSKYEAQILAHTGVRFIEPELFRGYDPKRKGYTQEIELNHDLEAIETSRADADKFKLQHGDKVDVWLDGDKCFIRFKKNAKIMIPKAVRFDRLVAGQIPTGWDARVFGIPDDIIAQVDRTSLWALVCTAEALMMAGITDPYELYKYIHPSQVGTSLGSGMGGMSSLSKMFRDRREEKDVQKDILQETFINTVAGWVNLLLLSSSGPIKIPVGACATALQSIEIACDTILSGKAKVMIAGGFDDFDEEGSLEFANMQATSNTETELAAGREPNEMSRPTTSTRAGFMESQGCGVQVLMSAKTAIEIGASIYGIVAYTATATDKAGRSVPAPGRGVLSTAREAPGKVPAPILDIEWRKRQLAFRRMQISQWLDNEVDIFKSMVSNLEKAGQPMPSDEIAERYAAIEKEAKRQEKEAQSTFGMLSGDDPEVAPLRRALAVWGLNIDDIGVASFHGTSTKANDKNESSVYNQQFQHLGRSRGNAVPVVAQKWLTGHPKGGAAAWMMCGVTQAIQDGIIPGNRNADNIGPELQEFEFLVYPSKSIQTDGIKAGLLTSFGFGQVGGQVLVVHPDYLLAAIEPAEYESYKSKRFVRERASYRKFNDFLTKRSLVILKETPPYIPELEPHVLLNPLARASKDSTGSYAYPKKPDHLPTKVNIAAKTASLAATITQKYENEDSVFGVGTDVEMITAVPQSDVFLERNFTDQELAYCRQSSDFNASLAGKWTAKEAAFKAMKTLSKGAGAAMKEIEILSGPSGPEIKLTGQASKVAHEKGIKNFELSISHSDEVAMAFVVARH
;
A
#
# COMPACT_ATOMS: atom_id res chain seq x y z
N MET A 1 -20.32 -17.74 -46.33
CA MET A 1 -20.03 -19.18 -46.44
C MET A 1 -20.36 -19.97 -45.18
N ALA A 2 -19.83 -19.63 -44.00
CA ALA A 2 -20.13 -20.36 -42.76
C ALA A 2 -21.64 -20.45 -42.43
N PHE A 3 -22.38 -19.34 -42.54
CA PHE A 3 -23.84 -19.33 -42.40
C PHE A 3 -24.53 -20.30 -43.37
N ASN A 4 -24.06 -20.38 -44.62
CA ASN A 4 -24.64 -21.28 -45.62
C ASN A 4 -24.40 -22.75 -45.26
N ILE A 5 -23.22 -23.10 -44.75
CA ILE A 5 -22.90 -24.45 -44.27
C ILE A 5 -23.75 -24.82 -43.05
N LEU A 6 -23.91 -23.89 -42.09
CA LEU A 6 -24.81 -24.07 -40.95
C LEU A 6 -26.28 -24.19 -41.40
N GLY A 7 -26.65 -23.50 -42.46
CA GLY A 7 -27.95 -23.64 -43.11
C GLY A 7 -28.22 -25.09 -43.55
N LEU A 8 -27.20 -25.81 -44.05
CA LEU A 8 -27.32 -27.23 -44.41
C LEU A 8 -27.54 -28.15 -43.20
N MET A 9 -27.20 -27.69 -41.99
CA MET A 9 -27.44 -28.40 -40.74
C MET A 9 -28.83 -28.09 -40.15
N HIS A 10 -29.64 -27.26 -40.82
CA HIS A 10 -31.00 -26.99 -40.40
C HIS A 10 -31.82 -28.30 -40.43
N PRO A 11 -32.69 -28.57 -39.43
CA PRO A 11 -33.45 -29.83 -39.34
C PRO A 11 -34.15 -30.22 -40.65
N LEU A 12 -34.74 -29.26 -41.36
CA LEU A 12 -35.37 -29.51 -42.67
C LEU A 12 -34.39 -30.07 -43.73
N LEU A 13 -33.19 -29.50 -43.87
CA LEU A 13 -32.21 -30.00 -44.83
C LEU A 13 -31.57 -31.30 -44.33
N PHE A 14 -31.47 -31.48 -43.02
CA PHE A 14 -31.06 -32.74 -42.41
C PHE A 14 -32.06 -33.88 -42.72
N ASP A 15 -33.36 -33.63 -42.60
CA ASP A 15 -34.42 -34.60 -42.92
C ASP A 15 -34.40 -34.98 -44.41
N VAL A 16 -34.26 -33.98 -45.30
CA VAL A 16 -34.11 -34.23 -46.75
C VAL A 16 -32.83 -35.03 -47.02
N ALA A 17 -31.71 -34.70 -46.36
CA ALA A 17 -30.43 -35.39 -46.51
C ALA A 17 -30.45 -36.85 -46.04
N GLN A 18 -31.37 -37.23 -45.14
CA GLN A 18 -31.56 -38.64 -44.73
C GLN A 18 -32.30 -39.46 -45.79
N VAL A 19 -33.13 -38.81 -46.61
CA VAL A 19 -33.91 -39.47 -47.66
C VAL A 19 -33.13 -39.52 -48.97
N GLU A 20 -32.42 -38.44 -49.32
CA GLU A 20 -31.63 -38.35 -50.53
C GLU A 20 -30.44 -37.39 -50.38
N PRO A 21 -29.35 -37.55 -51.16
CA PRO A 21 -28.23 -36.61 -51.12
C PRO A 21 -28.67 -35.18 -51.49
N VAL A 22 -28.45 -34.23 -50.59
CA VAL A 22 -28.68 -32.80 -50.86
C VAL A 22 -27.49 -32.22 -51.61
N TRP A 23 -27.71 -31.76 -52.84
CA TRP A 23 -26.76 -30.94 -53.57
C TRP A 23 -27.09 -29.46 -53.37
N ALA A 24 -26.23 -28.74 -52.66
CA ALA A 24 -26.39 -27.30 -52.41
C ALA A 24 -25.32 -26.53 -53.17
N ASP A 25 -25.74 -25.76 -54.18
CA ASP A 25 -24.85 -24.83 -54.87
C ASP A 25 -24.69 -23.55 -54.03
N LEU A 26 -23.48 -23.39 -53.48
CA LEU A 26 -23.09 -22.25 -52.66
C LEU A 26 -22.01 -21.40 -53.37
N ASN A 27 -21.87 -21.54 -54.69
CA ASN A 27 -20.82 -20.93 -55.52
C ASN A 27 -21.08 -19.44 -55.86
N GLY A 28 -22.23 -18.89 -55.47
CA GLY A 28 -22.55 -17.47 -55.68
C GLY A 28 -22.74 -17.07 -57.15
N GLY A 29 -23.10 -18.03 -58.01
CA GLY A 29 -23.31 -17.77 -59.44
C GLY A 29 -22.03 -17.70 -60.28
N MET A 30 -20.87 -18.09 -59.73
CA MET A 30 -19.59 -18.10 -60.49
C MET A 30 -19.59 -19.12 -61.63
N ASP A 31 -20.43 -20.15 -61.54
CA ASP A 31 -20.75 -21.08 -62.62
C ASP A 31 -21.35 -20.39 -63.86
N LYS A 32 -21.92 -19.19 -63.70
CA LYS A 32 -22.55 -18.41 -64.78
C LYS A 32 -21.56 -17.52 -65.55
N LEU A 33 -20.29 -17.45 -65.15
CA LEU A 33 -19.27 -16.63 -65.81
C LEU A 33 -18.44 -17.49 -66.80
N PRO A 34 -18.51 -17.23 -68.12
CA PRO A 34 -17.67 -17.92 -69.08
C PRO A 34 -16.21 -17.51 -68.89
N ASP A 35 -15.27 -18.44 -69.09
CA ASP A 35 -13.84 -18.19 -69.06
C ASP A 35 -13.35 -17.44 -67.80
N LEU A 36 -13.90 -17.80 -66.63
CA LEU A 36 -13.60 -17.17 -65.33
C LEU A 36 -12.09 -17.04 -65.04
N ALA A 37 -11.29 -17.99 -65.50
CA ALA A 37 -9.83 -17.95 -65.39
C ALA A 37 -9.23 -16.77 -66.17
N GLU A 38 -9.66 -16.55 -67.42
CA GLU A 38 -9.22 -15.45 -68.26
C GLU A 38 -9.68 -14.10 -67.69
N ILE A 39 -10.94 -14.00 -67.28
CA ILE A 39 -11.49 -12.80 -66.62
C ILE A 39 -10.66 -12.45 -65.37
N SER A 40 -10.39 -13.44 -64.51
CA SER A 40 -9.62 -13.24 -63.28
C SER A 40 -8.17 -12.85 -63.56
N MET A 41 -7.55 -13.45 -64.57
CA MET A 41 -6.18 -13.12 -65.00
C MET A 41 -6.10 -11.71 -65.56
N LYS A 42 -7.04 -11.33 -66.42
CA LYS A 42 -7.12 -10.00 -67.02
C LYS A 42 -7.26 -8.92 -65.96
N VAL A 43 -8.23 -9.06 -65.05
CA VAL A 43 -8.43 -8.11 -63.95
C VAL A 43 -7.16 -7.98 -63.09
N ARG A 44 -6.49 -9.09 -62.78
CA ARG A 44 -5.23 -9.05 -62.02
C ARG A 44 -4.11 -8.34 -62.77
N GLN A 45 -3.97 -8.61 -64.06
CA GLN A 45 -2.94 -7.98 -64.90
C GLN A 45 -3.18 -6.47 -65.01
N GLU A 46 -4.41 -6.04 -65.27
CA GLU A 46 -4.79 -4.63 -65.34
C GLU A 46 -4.49 -3.89 -64.03
N LEU A 47 -4.85 -4.47 -62.88
CA LEU A 47 -4.57 -3.87 -61.56
C LEU A 47 -3.06 -3.76 -61.29
N ASN A 48 -2.30 -4.81 -61.58
CA ASN A 48 -0.86 -4.82 -61.39
C ASN A 48 -0.14 -3.86 -62.34
N GLU A 49 -0.60 -3.76 -63.59
CA GLU A 49 -0.05 -2.83 -64.56
C GLU A 49 -0.27 -1.39 -64.10
N VAL A 50 -1.50 -1.02 -63.71
CA VAL A 50 -1.81 0.30 -63.17
C VAL A 50 -0.98 0.62 -61.92
N ALA A 51 -0.85 -0.33 -60.99
CA ALA A 51 -0.06 -0.15 -59.78
C ALA A 51 1.44 0.04 -60.09
N ASN A 52 2.00 -0.80 -60.98
CA ASN A 52 3.40 -0.72 -61.38
C ASN A 52 3.72 0.58 -62.12
N VAL A 53 2.87 0.99 -63.06
CA VAL A 53 3.02 2.26 -63.79
C VAL A 53 2.99 3.44 -62.83
N ARG A 54 2.01 3.49 -61.91
CA ARG A 54 1.92 4.56 -60.91
C ARG A 54 3.12 4.59 -59.96
N SER A 55 3.58 3.43 -59.49
CA SER A 55 4.76 3.33 -58.62
C SER A 55 6.01 3.84 -59.32
N LYS A 56 6.24 3.43 -60.57
CA LYS A 56 7.37 3.90 -61.38
C LYS A 56 7.30 5.40 -61.63
N ILE A 57 6.14 5.94 -62.03
CA ILE A 57 5.95 7.39 -62.22
C ILE A 57 6.21 8.15 -60.91
N SER A 58 5.77 7.63 -59.76
CA SER A 58 6.02 8.28 -58.47
C SER A 58 7.51 8.30 -58.11
N LEU A 59 8.23 7.23 -58.40
CA LEU A 59 9.67 7.12 -58.18
C LEU A 59 10.44 8.05 -59.11
N ASP A 60 10.06 8.10 -60.39
CA ASP A 60 10.64 8.95 -61.42
C ASP A 60 10.44 10.44 -61.08
N ASN A 61 9.21 10.83 -60.73
CA ASN A 61 8.90 12.19 -60.27
C ASN A 61 9.70 12.61 -59.03
N ALA A 62 9.93 11.70 -58.08
CA ALA A 62 10.73 11.99 -56.90
C ALA A 62 12.21 12.20 -57.24
N ILE A 63 12.75 11.41 -58.17
CA ILE A 63 14.12 11.58 -58.67
C ILE A 63 14.24 12.88 -59.46
N ASP A 64 13.30 13.18 -60.37
CA ASP A 64 13.27 14.43 -61.14
C ASP A 64 13.21 15.65 -60.21
N PHE A 65 12.35 15.62 -59.20
CA PHE A 65 12.27 16.68 -58.19
C PHE A 65 13.61 16.90 -57.48
N LYS A 66 14.28 15.81 -57.07
CA LYS A 66 15.61 15.85 -56.43
C LYS A 66 16.69 16.40 -57.36
N VAL A 67 16.65 16.08 -58.65
CA VAL A 67 17.61 16.59 -59.66
C VAL A 67 17.39 18.07 -59.92
N VAL A 68 16.15 18.53 -60.07
CA VAL A 68 15.82 19.93 -60.38
C VAL A 68 16.03 20.85 -59.17
N HIS A 69 15.66 20.42 -57.98
CA HIS A 69 15.62 21.27 -56.79
C HIS A 69 16.73 20.97 -55.75
N GLY A 70 17.50 19.90 -55.95
CA GLY A 70 18.58 19.47 -55.06
C GLY A 70 18.09 18.65 -53.85
N VAL A 71 19.03 18.00 -53.18
CA VAL A 71 18.77 17.10 -52.03
C VAL A 71 18.18 17.86 -50.82
N GLU A 72 18.53 19.14 -50.67
CA GLU A 72 18.03 19.98 -49.59
C GLU A 72 16.53 20.31 -49.75
N ALA A 73 16.05 20.53 -50.97
CA ALA A 73 14.63 20.76 -51.24
C ALA A 73 13.80 19.49 -51.00
N GLU A 74 14.31 18.31 -51.38
CA GLU A 74 13.69 17.02 -51.07
C GLU A 74 13.60 16.79 -49.54
N ALA A 75 14.66 17.13 -48.80
CA ALA A 75 14.71 16.96 -47.34
C ALA A 75 13.65 17.78 -46.60
N ILE A 76 13.24 18.95 -47.12
CA ILE A 76 12.16 19.79 -46.53
C ILE A 76 10.79 19.10 -46.65
N HIS A 77 10.60 18.26 -47.67
CA HIS A 77 9.34 17.54 -47.90
C HIS A 77 9.26 16.19 -47.16
N HIS A 78 10.35 15.75 -46.53
CA HIS A 78 10.34 14.53 -45.72
C HIS A 78 9.80 14.81 -44.31
N PRO A 79 8.71 14.14 -43.88
CA PRO A 79 8.22 14.31 -42.53
C PRO A 79 9.23 13.72 -41.54
N VAL A 80 9.60 14.51 -40.52
CA VAL A 80 10.42 14.03 -39.40
C VAL A 80 9.59 13.08 -38.55
N LYS A 81 9.95 11.80 -38.54
CA LYS A 81 9.34 10.81 -37.65
C LYS A 81 10.00 10.88 -36.28
N ILE A 82 9.21 11.12 -35.25
CA ILE A 82 9.66 11.12 -33.85
C ILE A 82 9.44 9.73 -33.27
N SER A 83 10.51 9.05 -32.87
CA SER A 83 10.42 7.78 -32.15
C SER A 83 10.09 8.05 -30.67
N PRO A 84 9.15 7.29 -30.07
CA PRO A 84 8.84 7.42 -28.66
C PRO A 84 10.02 6.98 -27.80
N ARG A 85 10.27 7.73 -26.72
CA ARG A 85 11.15 7.33 -25.62
C ARG A 85 10.30 7.01 -24.41
N ALA A 86 10.79 6.12 -23.56
CA ALA A 86 10.10 5.82 -22.32
C ALA A 86 10.10 7.03 -21.40
N ASN A 87 8.95 7.30 -20.80
CA ASN A 87 8.83 8.31 -19.76
C ASN A 87 8.28 7.64 -18.50
N PHE A 88 9.19 7.30 -17.60
CA PHE A 88 8.87 6.58 -16.39
C PHE A 88 8.01 7.40 -15.43
N THR A 89 6.70 7.21 -15.47
CA THR A 89 5.79 7.75 -14.47
C THR A 89 5.59 6.76 -13.33
N LEU A 90 5.76 7.22 -12.09
CA LEU A 90 5.35 6.43 -10.93
C LEU A 90 3.81 6.38 -10.87
N PRO A 91 3.18 5.22 -10.60
CA PRO A 91 1.74 5.09 -10.52
C PRO A 91 1.20 5.62 -9.18
N MET A 92 1.44 6.91 -8.94
CA MET A 92 0.93 7.62 -7.77
C MET A 92 -0.58 7.89 -7.96
N PRO A 93 -1.40 7.79 -6.90
CA PRO A 93 -2.84 8.05 -6.98
C PRO A 93 -3.16 9.41 -7.62
N LYS A 94 -4.16 9.48 -8.48
CA LYS A 94 -4.62 10.77 -9.04
C LYS A 94 -5.52 11.46 -8.02
N LEU A 95 -5.30 12.75 -7.79
CA LEU A 95 -6.13 13.56 -6.89
C LEU A 95 -7.21 14.27 -7.70
N ARG A 96 -8.44 14.27 -7.18
CA ARG A 96 -9.53 15.08 -7.76
C ARG A 96 -9.29 16.57 -7.49
N PRO A 97 -9.86 17.47 -8.31
CA PRO A 97 -9.77 18.91 -8.04
C PRO A 97 -10.41 19.30 -6.71
N ASN A 98 -11.63 18.83 -6.45
CA ASN A 98 -12.40 19.02 -5.21
C ASN A 98 -13.41 17.87 -5.03
N PHE A 99 -14.22 17.92 -3.97
CA PHE A 99 -15.24 16.92 -3.64
C PHE A 99 -16.62 17.54 -3.35
N ASP A 100 -16.85 18.80 -3.71
CA ASP A 100 -18.03 19.54 -3.22
C ASP A 100 -19.36 19.02 -3.81
N ASP A 101 -19.31 18.40 -5.00
CA ASP A 101 -20.48 17.78 -5.64
C ASP A 101 -20.80 16.36 -5.08
N GLU A 102 -19.94 15.79 -4.24
CA GLU A 102 -20.06 14.43 -3.71
C GLU A 102 -20.73 14.41 -2.32
N ALA A 103 -22.03 14.76 -2.28
CA ALA A 103 -22.79 14.94 -1.04
C ALA A 103 -22.65 13.78 -0.04
N ASN A 104 -22.65 12.53 -0.52
CA ASN A 104 -22.51 11.36 0.35
C ASN A 104 -21.14 11.26 1.03
N MET A 105 -20.06 11.64 0.34
CA MET A 105 -18.71 11.58 0.91
C MET A 105 -18.47 12.77 1.85
N THR A 106 -18.96 13.97 1.50
CA THR A 106 -18.79 15.17 2.32
C THR A 106 -19.56 15.13 3.64
N LEU A 107 -20.57 14.24 3.77
CA LEU A 107 -21.20 13.95 5.05
C LEU A 107 -20.21 13.47 6.14
N LEU A 108 -19.09 12.86 5.73
CA LEU A 108 -18.03 12.37 6.62
C LEU A 108 -17.18 13.50 7.23
N ARG A 109 -17.29 14.75 6.75
CA ARG A 109 -16.52 15.89 7.26
C ARG A 109 -16.73 16.06 8.77
N GLY A 110 -15.61 16.07 9.50
CA GLY A 110 -15.57 16.17 10.95
C GLY A 110 -16.06 14.93 11.72
N MET A 111 -16.42 13.82 11.04
CA MET A 111 -16.87 12.60 11.71
C MET A 111 -15.70 11.74 12.22
N LEU A 112 -14.60 11.69 11.47
CA LEU A 112 -13.55 10.69 11.66
C LEU A 112 -12.45 11.18 12.63
N ASP A 113 -11.95 10.27 13.48
CA ASP A 113 -10.67 10.48 14.15
C ASP A 113 -9.54 10.02 13.21
N LEU A 114 -8.90 10.98 12.53
CA LEU A 114 -7.85 10.68 11.54
C LEU A 114 -6.60 10.03 12.15
N ASP A 115 -6.41 10.09 13.47
CA ASP A 115 -5.36 9.31 14.16
C ASP A 115 -5.68 7.80 14.20
N LYS A 116 -6.95 7.43 14.01
CA LYS A 116 -7.47 6.05 14.06
C LYS A 116 -7.89 5.50 12.69
N VAL A 117 -7.70 6.27 11.62
CA VAL A 117 -7.85 5.79 10.24
C VAL A 117 -6.48 5.32 9.75
N ILE A 118 -6.40 4.08 9.25
CA ILE A 118 -5.14 3.52 8.72
C ILE A 118 -5.15 3.61 7.20
N VAL A 119 -4.04 4.05 6.62
CA VAL A 119 -3.87 4.19 5.18
C VAL A 119 -2.64 3.44 4.68
N VAL A 120 -2.73 2.92 3.46
CA VAL A 120 -1.57 2.47 2.68
C VAL A 120 -0.91 3.69 2.08
N ALA A 121 0.22 4.10 2.65
CA ALA A 121 0.96 5.26 2.18
C ALA A 121 1.83 4.94 0.95
N GLY A 122 2.33 3.71 0.86
CA GLY A 122 3.10 3.20 -0.28
C GLY A 122 3.20 1.69 -0.24
N TYR A 123 3.55 1.07 -1.36
CA TYR A 123 3.76 -0.38 -1.45
C TYR A 123 4.84 -0.69 -2.48
N ALA A 124 5.42 -1.88 -2.37
CA ALA A 124 6.29 -2.47 -3.39
C ALA A 124 6.33 -3.99 -3.25
N GLU A 125 6.83 -4.65 -4.29
CA GLU A 125 7.09 -6.08 -4.29
C GLU A 125 8.32 -6.39 -5.14
N VAL A 126 8.98 -7.49 -4.80
CA VAL A 126 9.93 -8.20 -5.66
C VAL A 126 9.35 -9.60 -5.82
N GLY A 127 9.02 -9.97 -7.05
CA GLY A 127 8.41 -11.26 -7.36
C GLY A 127 8.72 -11.71 -8.80
N PRO A 128 8.02 -12.74 -9.30
CA PRO A 128 8.32 -13.34 -10.60
C PRO A 128 8.19 -12.41 -11.80
N PHE A 129 7.46 -11.30 -11.65
CA PHE A 129 7.28 -10.29 -12.68
C PHE A 129 8.06 -9.01 -12.40
N GLY A 130 9.08 -9.05 -11.54
CA GLY A 130 9.87 -7.87 -11.15
C GLY A 130 9.19 -7.08 -10.03
N SER A 131 8.88 -5.81 -10.32
CA SER A 131 8.24 -4.88 -9.37
C SER A 131 6.72 -4.93 -9.42
N SER A 132 6.07 -4.20 -8.51
CA SER A 132 4.62 -4.03 -8.49
C SER A 132 4.07 -3.34 -9.75
N ARG A 133 4.90 -2.56 -10.46
CA ARG A 133 4.54 -1.87 -11.70
C ARG A 133 4.47 -2.85 -12.87
N THR A 134 5.54 -3.62 -13.06
CA THR A 134 5.65 -4.59 -14.16
C THR A 134 4.69 -5.76 -13.96
N ARG A 135 4.53 -6.24 -12.72
CA ARG A 135 3.51 -7.24 -12.38
C ARG A 135 2.10 -6.74 -12.68
N TRP A 136 1.77 -5.48 -12.35
CA TRP A 136 0.45 -4.90 -12.66
C TRP A 136 0.18 -4.80 -14.16
N GLN A 137 1.17 -4.44 -14.98
CA GLN A 137 1.02 -4.42 -16.45
C GLN A 137 0.65 -5.81 -16.98
N MET A 138 1.35 -6.84 -16.52
CA MET A 138 1.05 -8.21 -16.93
C MET A 138 -0.29 -8.72 -16.36
N GLU A 139 -0.60 -8.41 -15.11
CA GLU A 139 -1.85 -8.80 -14.46
C GLU A 139 -3.07 -8.13 -15.10
N ALA A 140 -3.05 -6.81 -15.26
CA ALA A 140 -4.17 -6.05 -15.79
C ALA A 140 -4.28 -6.14 -17.33
N ARG A 141 -3.16 -6.11 -18.07
CA ARG A 141 -3.18 -5.99 -19.55
C ARG A 141 -2.64 -7.23 -20.27
N GLY A 142 -1.71 -7.97 -19.68
CA GLY A 142 -1.14 -9.19 -20.27
C GLY A 142 0.01 -8.93 -21.23
N GLU A 143 0.51 -7.70 -21.26
CA GLU A 143 1.66 -7.27 -22.05
C GLU A 143 2.42 -6.16 -21.31
N PHE A 144 3.68 -5.96 -21.66
CA PHE A 144 4.49 -4.88 -21.11
C PHE A 144 4.50 -3.66 -22.04
N SER A 145 4.50 -2.48 -21.40
CA SER A 145 4.87 -1.21 -22.03
C SER A 145 6.38 -1.12 -22.28
N ILE A 146 6.83 -0.10 -23.02
CA ILE A 146 8.27 0.17 -23.21
C ILE A 146 8.93 0.45 -21.85
N GLU A 147 8.26 1.21 -20.97
CA GLU A 147 8.70 1.48 -19.60
C GLU A 147 8.86 0.17 -18.81
N GLY A 148 7.88 -0.71 -18.88
CA GLY A 148 7.92 -2.01 -18.18
C GLY A 148 9.07 -2.89 -18.67
N LEU A 149 9.29 -2.95 -19.98
CA LEU A 149 10.39 -3.72 -20.56
C LEU A 149 11.76 -3.12 -20.26
N LEU A 150 11.91 -1.80 -20.27
CA LEU A 150 13.16 -1.14 -19.86
C LEU A 150 13.46 -1.37 -18.39
N GLU A 151 12.44 -1.31 -17.51
CA GLU A 151 12.61 -1.62 -16.09
C GLU A 151 13.10 -3.06 -15.92
N LEU A 152 12.43 -4.03 -16.55
CA LEU A 152 12.83 -5.45 -16.50
C LEU A 152 14.23 -5.66 -17.09
N ALA A 153 14.53 -5.09 -18.27
CA ALA A 153 15.84 -5.20 -18.89
C ALA A 153 16.95 -4.60 -18.03
N THR A 154 16.66 -3.53 -17.27
CA THR A 154 17.61 -2.90 -16.36
C THR A 154 17.87 -3.79 -15.15
N ILE A 155 16.82 -4.26 -14.46
CA ILE A 155 16.98 -5.06 -13.24
C ILE A 155 17.56 -6.44 -13.51
N THR A 156 17.34 -7.00 -14.70
CA THR A 156 17.91 -8.28 -15.16
C THR A 156 19.30 -8.14 -15.77
N GLY A 157 19.84 -6.91 -15.85
CA GLY A 157 21.18 -6.65 -16.35
C GLY A 157 21.35 -6.86 -17.86
N LEU A 158 20.26 -6.83 -18.64
CA LEU A 158 20.32 -6.87 -20.12
C LEU A 158 20.78 -5.54 -20.70
N ILE A 159 20.43 -4.44 -20.05
CA ILE A 159 20.86 -3.08 -20.41
C ILE A 159 21.47 -2.36 -19.21
N LYS A 160 22.28 -1.35 -19.49
CA LYS A 160 22.79 -0.40 -18.48
C LYS A 160 22.75 1.02 -19.04
N PHE A 161 22.57 2.00 -18.16
CA PHE A 161 22.65 3.40 -18.54
C PHE A 161 24.10 3.87 -18.58
N VAL A 162 24.46 4.64 -19.60
CA VAL A 162 25.78 5.27 -19.75
C VAL A 162 25.59 6.76 -19.96
N ASP A 163 26.35 7.55 -19.21
CA ASP A 163 26.55 8.99 -19.41
C ASP A 163 28.06 9.22 -19.54
N GLY A 164 28.55 9.25 -20.78
CA GLY A 164 29.98 9.38 -21.06
C GLY A 164 30.40 8.85 -22.43
N LYS A 165 31.67 8.46 -22.56
CA LYS A 165 32.22 7.95 -23.82
C LYS A 165 31.95 6.46 -24.00
N LEU A 166 31.43 6.08 -25.16
CA LEU A 166 31.38 4.68 -25.61
C LEU A 166 32.79 4.18 -25.94
N LYS A 167 32.93 2.85 -26.14
CA LYS A 167 34.16 2.20 -26.61
C LYS A 167 34.74 2.81 -27.90
N ASN A 168 33.89 3.36 -28.77
CA ASN A 168 34.30 4.02 -30.01
C ASN A 168 34.74 5.49 -29.83
N GLY A 169 34.80 5.98 -28.58
CA GLY A 169 35.22 7.34 -28.23
C GLY A 169 34.14 8.41 -28.37
N LYS A 170 32.97 8.10 -28.95
CA LYS A 170 31.85 9.05 -29.07
C LYS A 170 31.19 9.28 -27.71
N GLN A 171 30.83 10.53 -27.43
CA GLN A 171 29.97 10.87 -26.30
C GLN A 171 28.57 10.30 -26.55
N TYR A 172 27.99 9.69 -25.52
CA TYR A 172 26.67 9.08 -25.55
C TYR A 172 26.02 9.18 -24.17
N VAL A 173 24.71 9.44 -24.19
CA VAL A 173 23.88 9.44 -22.99
C VAL A 173 22.64 8.61 -23.31
N GLY A 174 22.48 7.48 -22.62
CA GLY A 174 21.34 6.60 -22.84
C GLY A 174 21.62 5.14 -22.48
N TRP A 175 20.72 4.27 -22.91
CA TRP A 175 20.84 2.83 -22.71
C TRP A 175 21.87 2.22 -23.65
N VAL A 176 22.65 1.29 -23.12
CA VAL A 176 23.49 0.38 -23.90
C VAL A 176 23.18 -1.06 -23.49
N ASP A 177 23.37 -1.98 -24.41
CA ASP A 177 23.35 -3.41 -24.12
C ASP A 177 24.48 -3.75 -23.14
N ALA A 178 24.18 -4.50 -22.09
CA ALA A 178 25.14 -4.72 -21.01
C ALA A 178 26.35 -5.58 -21.42
N GLN A 179 26.18 -6.46 -22.42
CA GLN A 179 27.23 -7.37 -22.88
C GLN A 179 28.07 -6.74 -23.99
N THR A 180 27.42 -6.20 -25.03
CA THR A 180 28.07 -5.65 -26.22
C THR A 180 28.51 -4.20 -26.03
N GLU A 181 27.85 -3.46 -25.12
CA GLU A 181 27.99 -2.02 -24.91
C GLU A 181 27.61 -1.16 -26.11
N GLU A 182 26.82 -1.73 -27.04
CA GLU A 182 26.23 -0.97 -28.14
C GLU A 182 25.02 -0.14 -27.68
N PRO A 183 24.82 1.08 -28.22
CA PRO A 183 23.63 1.87 -27.98
C PRO A 183 22.32 1.13 -28.26
N VAL A 184 21.36 1.28 -27.34
CA VAL A 184 20.00 0.78 -27.48
C VAL A 184 19.06 1.97 -27.38
N ASP A 185 18.27 2.19 -28.43
CA ASP A 185 17.16 3.14 -28.35
C ASP A 185 15.96 2.47 -27.66
N ASP A 186 15.22 3.21 -26.85
CA ASP A 186 14.02 2.76 -26.12
C ASP A 186 13.03 2.03 -27.05
N SER A 187 12.85 2.52 -28.28
CA SER A 187 11.96 1.92 -29.28
C SER A 187 12.38 0.50 -29.73
N GLN A 188 13.65 0.14 -29.55
CA GLN A 188 14.20 -1.16 -29.94
C GLN A 188 14.10 -2.20 -28.82
N VAL A 189 13.88 -1.78 -27.58
CA VAL A 189 13.91 -2.65 -26.39
C VAL A 189 12.93 -3.80 -26.53
N LYS A 190 11.72 -3.52 -27.03
CA LYS A 190 10.70 -4.55 -27.30
C LYS A 190 11.20 -5.60 -28.28
N SER A 191 11.65 -5.17 -29.46
CA SER A 191 12.16 -6.09 -30.49
C SER A 191 13.42 -6.87 -30.07
N LYS A 192 14.27 -6.29 -29.21
CA LYS A 192 15.54 -6.91 -28.80
C LYS A 192 15.40 -7.86 -27.61
N TYR A 193 14.61 -7.49 -26.60
CA TYR A 193 14.67 -8.14 -25.29
C TYR A 193 13.35 -8.76 -24.81
N GLU A 194 12.19 -8.40 -25.37
CA GLU A 194 10.89 -8.88 -24.86
C GLU A 194 10.78 -10.40 -24.87
N ALA A 195 11.20 -11.06 -25.95
CA ALA A 195 11.16 -12.52 -26.04
C ALA A 195 12.02 -13.20 -24.96
N GLN A 196 13.22 -12.67 -24.70
CA GLN A 196 14.10 -13.17 -23.65
C GLN A 196 13.52 -12.90 -22.26
N ILE A 197 12.99 -11.69 -22.02
CA ILE A 197 12.36 -11.30 -20.76
C ILE A 197 11.19 -12.24 -20.45
N LEU A 198 10.28 -12.47 -21.41
CA LEU A 198 9.13 -13.35 -21.24
C LEU A 198 9.53 -14.81 -20.97
N ALA A 199 10.60 -15.30 -21.60
CA ALA A 199 11.10 -16.65 -21.37
C ALA A 199 11.66 -16.86 -19.94
N HIS A 200 12.16 -15.78 -19.32
CA HIS A 200 12.85 -15.79 -18.03
C HIS A 200 12.14 -14.99 -16.93
N THR A 201 10.82 -14.83 -17.04
CA THR A 201 9.97 -14.12 -16.09
C THR A 201 8.71 -14.95 -15.79
N GLY A 202 8.16 -14.84 -14.59
CA GLY A 202 6.92 -15.51 -14.20
C GLY A 202 7.07 -16.98 -13.83
N VAL A 203 5.99 -17.74 -13.98
CA VAL A 203 5.95 -19.20 -13.73
C VAL A 203 6.57 -19.92 -14.91
N ARG A 204 7.70 -20.59 -14.67
CA ARG A 204 8.50 -21.29 -15.68
C ARG A 204 9.26 -22.46 -15.09
N PHE A 205 9.92 -23.25 -15.93
CA PHE A 205 10.79 -24.32 -15.47
C PHE A 205 11.88 -23.80 -14.52
N ILE A 206 12.19 -24.58 -13.48
CA ILE A 206 13.19 -24.22 -12.48
C ILE A 206 14.56 -24.08 -13.17
N GLU A 207 15.18 -22.92 -12.97
CA GLU A 207 16.51 -22.58 -13.47
C GLU A 207 17.56 -22.81 -12.37
N PRO A 208 18.40 -23.86 -12.47
CA PRO A 208 19.31 -24.26 -11.39
C PRO A 208 20.27 -23.15 -10.92
N GLU A 209 20.66 -22.24 -11.80
CA GLU A 209 21.51 -21.09 -11.51
C GLU A 209 20.92 -20.15 -10.44
N LEU A 210 19.60 -20.08 -10.32
CA LEU A 210 18.92 -19.27 -9.31
C LEU A 210 18.86 -19.97 -7.93
N PHE A 211 19.14 -21.27 -7.89
CA PHE A 211 18.93 -22.14 -6.73
C PHE A 211 20.14 -22.99 -6.39
N ARG A 212 21.33 -22.41 -6.47
CA ARG A 212 22.58 -23.04 -6.04
C ARG A 212 22.86 -24.38 -6.75
N GLY A 213 22.44 -24.51 -8.00
CA GLY A 213 22.60 -25.71 -8.82
C GLY A 213 21.50 -26.77 -8.61
N TYR A 214 20.39 -26.44 -7.94
CA TYR A 214 19.26 -27.36 -7.78
C TYR A 214 18.62 -27.70 -9.13
N ASP A 215 18.75 -28.95 -9.54
CA ASP A 215 18.06 -29.53 -10.69
C ASP A 215 17.06 -30.58 -10.19
N PRO A 216 15.74 -30.34 -10.29
CA PRO A 216 14.73 -31.30 -9.84
C PRO A 216 14.79 -32.62 -10.64
N LYS A 217 15.32 -32.62 -11.87
CA LYS A 217 15.50 -33.87 -12.65
C LYS A 217 16.63 -34.75 -12.09
N ARG A 218 17.49 -34.19 -11.23
CA ARG A 218 18.67 -34.85 -10.65
C ARG A 218 18.85 -34.51 -9.16
N LYS A 219 17.78 -34.61 -8.38
CA LYS A 219 17.81 -34.31 -6.95
C LYS A 219 18.76 -35.26 -6.20
N GLY A 220 19.77 -34.70 -5.54
CA GLY A 220 20.81 -35.45 -4.83
C GLY A 220 20.34 -36.00 -3.47
N TYR A 221 20.75 -37.23 -3.16
CA TYR A 221 20.61 -37.87 -1.85
C TYR A 221 21.91 -38.57 -1.49
N THR A 222 22.14 -38.80 -0.20
CA THR A 222 23.20 -39.69 0.26
C THR A 222 22.58 -40.92 0.91
N GLN A 223 23.15 -42.09 0.64
CA GLN A 223 22.72 -43.36 1.22
C GLN A 223 23.86 -43.95 2.04
N GLU A 224 23.58 -44.27 3.31
CA GLU A 224 24.51 -45.03 4.13
C GLU A 224 24.62 -46.47 3.60
N ILE A 225 25.85 -46.92 3.38
CA ILE A 225 26.16 -48.31 3.05
C ILE A 225 27.22 -48.85 4.01
N GLU A 226 27.18 -50.14 4.29
CA GLU A 226 28.22 -50.83 5.03
C GLU A 226 29.17 -51.56 4.06
N LEU A 227 30.47 -51.37 4.27
CA LEU A 227 31.50 -51.99 3.44
C LEU A 227 31.56 -53.50 3.67
N ASN A 228 31.57 -54.29 2.59
CA ASN A 228 31.71 -55.74 2.65
C ASN A 228 33.18 -56.22 2.56
N HIS A 229 34.11 -55.33 2.26
CA HIS A 229 35.56 -55.55 2.21
C HIS A 229 36.32 -54.27 2.60
N ASP A 230 37.63 -54.38 2.84
CA ASP A 230 38.51 -53.23 3.11
C ASP A 230 38.74 -52.45 1.81
N LEU A 231 38.69 -51.11 1.87
CA LEU A 231 39.00 -50.25 0.74
C LEU A 231 40.51 -50.07 0.55
N GLU A 232 40.89 -49.47 -0.57
CA GLU A 232 42.26 -49.02 -0.79
C GLU A 232 42.66 -47.91 0.20
N ALA A 233 43.96 -47.81 0.45
CA ALA A 233 44.51 -46.75 1.28
C ALA A 233 44.37 -45.41 0.55
N ILE A 234 43.89 -44.38 1.25
CA ILE A 234 43.82 -43.03 0.72
C ILE A 234 44.71 -42.09 1.55
N GLU A 235 45.41 -41.19 0.85
CA GLU A 235 46.23 -40.14 1.46
C GLU A 235 45.31 -39.03 1.99
N THR A 236 45.58 -38.54 3.20
CA THR A 236 44.78 -37.50 3.86
C THR A 236 45.65 -36.62 4.74
N SER A 237 45.10 -35.49 5.21
CA SER A 237 45.71 -34.70 6.27
C SER A 237 45.69 -35.47 7.60
N ARG A 238 46.64 -35.18 8.49
CA ARG A 238 46.64 -35.78 9.84
C ARG A 238 45.37 -35.45 10.63
N ALA A 239 44.89 -34.21 10.51
CA ALA A 239 43.68 -33.75 11.18
C ALA A 239 42.46 -34.56 10.75
N ASP A 240 42.29 -34.79 9.44
CA ASP A 240 41.15 -35.56 8.95
C ASP A 240 41.30 -37.05 9.27
N ALA A 241 42.51 -37.59 9.26
CA ALA A 241 42.76 -38.97 9.70
C ALA A 241 42.31 -39.20 11.15
N ASP A 242 42.60 -38.25 12.04
CA ASP A 242 42.15 -38.30 13.44
C ASP A 242 40.61 -38.21 13.54
N LYS A 243 39.94 -37.39 12.71
CA LYS A 243 38.47 -37.34 12.62
C LYS A 243 37.88 -38.68 12.14
N PHE A 244 38.42 -39.26 11.07
CA PHE A 244 37.96 -40.56 10.56
C PHE A 244 38.17 -41.67 11.59
N LYS A 245 39.30 -41.66 12.31
CA LYS A 245 39.57 -42.61 13.39
C LYS A 245 38.59 -42.44 14.55
N LEU A 246 38.25 -41.20 14.91
CA LEU A 246 37.26 -40.90 15.95
C LEU A 246 35.87 -41.44 15.57
N GLN A 247 35.44 -41.27 14.32
CA GLN A 247 34.12 -41.72 13.85
C GLN A 247 34.03 -43.25 13.71
N HIS A 248 35.09 -43.90 13.22
CA HIS A 248 35.03 -45.31 12.82
C HIS A 248 35.75 -46.28 13.77
N GLY A 249 36.56 -45.80 14.72
CA GLY A 249 37.29 -46.64 15.67
C GLY A 249 38.14 -47.69 14.97
N ASP A 250 37.95 -48.97 15.31
CA ASP A 250 38.72 -50.08 14.73
C ASP A 250 38.41 -50.37 13.26
N LYS A 251 37.35 -49.76 12.72
CA LYS A 251 36.91 -49.91 11.33
C LYS A 251 37.68 -48.99 10.36
N VAL A 252 38.64 -48.21 10.85
CA VAL A 252 39.60 -47.44 10.03
C VAL A 252 41.00 -47.63 10.60
N ASP A 253 41.96 -48.02 9.75
CA ASP A 253 43.38 -47.95 10.06
C ASP A 253 43.94 -46.58 9.65
N VAL A 254 44.86 -46.06 10.46
CA VAL A 254 45.61 -44.83 10.20
C VAL A 254 47.08 -45.10 10.42
N TRP A 255 47.93 -44.76 9.46
CA TRP A 255 49.38 -44.84 9.61
C TRP A 255 50.08 -43.68 8.90
N LEU A 256 51.35 -43.51 9.22
CA LEU A 256 52.24 -42.55 8.58
C LEU A 256 53.23 -43.31 7.70
N ASP A 257 53.51 -42.76 6.53
CA ASP A 257 54.58 -43.21 5.63
C ASP A 257 55.36 -41.97 5.17
N GLY A 258 56.52 -41.74 5.79
CA GLY A 258 57.22 -40.45 5.72
C GLY A 258 56.36 -39.30 6.27
N ASP A 259 56.23 -38.24 5.49
CA ASP A 259 55.41 -37.06 5.84
C ASP A 259 53.92 -37.20 5.46
N LYS A 260 53.54 -38.34 4.88
CA LYS A 260 52.17 -38.59 4.39
C LYS A 260 51.37 -39.42 5.38
N CYS A 261 50.11 -39.03 5.60
CA CYS A 261 49.18 -39.79 6.43
C CYS A 261 48.21 -40.57 5.54
N PHE A 262 48.10 -41.86 5.78
CA PHE A 262 47.19 -42.74 5.05
C PHE A 262 46.11 -43.28 5.96
N ILE A 263 44.90 -43.42 5.43
CA ILE A 263 43.81 -44.14 6.08
C ILE A 263 43.31 -45.29 5.21
N ARG A 264 42.79 -46.33 5.84
CA ARG A 264 42.11 -47.44 5.18
C ARG A 264 40.81 -47.76 5.91
N PHE A 265 39.68 -47.56 5.23
CA PHE A 265 38.39 -48.05 5.72
C PHE A 265 38.33 -49.57 5.61
N LYS A 266 37.96 -50.24 6.70
CA LYS A 266 37.83 -51.69 6.76
C LYS A 266 36.42 -52.14 6.42
N LYS A 267 36.29 -53.44 6.17
CA LYS A 267 35.02 -54.15 6.21
C LYS A 267 34.22 -53.76 7.47
N ASN A 268 32.93 -53.58 7.29
CA ASN A 268 31.95 -53.10 8.25
C ASN A 268 32.04 -51.60 8.60
N ALA A 269 32.94 -50.81 8.01
CA ALA A 269 32.84 -49.36 8.09
C ALA A 269 31.62 -48.89 7.29
N LYS A 270 30.97 -47.82 7.77
CA LYS A 270 29.80 -47.23 7.13
C LYS A 270 30.22 -46.00 6.35
N ILE A 271 29.85 -45.90 5.07
CA ILE A 271 30.14 -44.73 4.24
C ILE A 271 28.87 -44.20 3.59
N MET A 272 28.88 -42.93 3.21
CA MET A 272 27.76 -42.28 2.52
C MET A 272 28.03 -42.22 1.03
N ILE A 273 27.19 -42.84 0.21
CA ILE A 273 27.27 -42.79 -1.26
C ILE A 273 26.24 -41.82 -1.81
N PRO A 274 26.65 -40.84 -2.64
CA PRO A 274 25.72 -39.99 -3.38
C PRO A 274 24.89 -40.79 -4.40
N LYS A 275 23.59 -40.50 -4.48
CA LYS A 275 22.66 -40.98 -5.50
C LYS A 275 21.76 -39.82 -5.95
N ALA A 276 21.04 -39.99 -7.06
CA ALA A 276 20.10 -39.00 -7.54
C ALA A 276 18.74 -39.64 -7.84
N VAL A 277 17.68 -38.85 -7.68
CA VAL A 277 16.31 -39.23 -8.07
C VAL A 277 15.72 -38.16 -8.98
N ARG A 278 14.75 -38.56 -9.81
CA ARG A 278 13.93 -37.62 -10.58
C ARG A 278 12.80 -37.14 -9.70
N PHE A 279 12.72 -35.84 -9.49
CA PHE A 279 11.62 -35.17 -8.82
C PHE A 279 10.66 -34.61 -9.86
N ASP A 280 9.39 -34.57 -9.52
CA ASP A 280 8.24 -34.37 -10.40
C ASP A 280 7.63 -32.96 -10.31
N ARG A 281 8.27 -32.05 -9.55
CA ARG A 281 7.93 -30.62 -9.49
C ARG A 281 9.05 -29.84 -10.18
N LEU A 282 8.84 -29.51 -11.45
CA LEU A 282 9.86 -28.96 -12.34
C LEU A 282 9.67 -27.46 -12.60
N VAL A 283 8.60 -26.86 -12.09
CA VAL A 283 8.16 -25.49 -12.39
C VAL A 283 7.96 -24.72 -11.10
N ALA A 284 8.31 -23.44 -11.11
CA ALA A 284 8.08 -22.49 -10.01
C ALA A 284 7.90 -21.06 -10.56
N GLY A 285 7.25 -20.20 -9.77
CA GLY A 285 7.28 -18.75 -9.94
C GLY A 285 8.62 -18.20 -9.44
N GLN A 286 9.49 -17.81 -10.35
CA GLN A 286 10.87 -17.42 -10.01
C GLN A 286 11.07 -15.94 -10.32
N ILE A 287 11.77 -15.21 -9.45
CA ILE A 287 12.20 -13.83 -9.73
C ILE A 287 12.91 -13.79 -11.11
N PRO A 288 12.76 -12.71 -11.92
CA PRO A 288 13.34 -12.66 -13.25
C PRO A 288 14.84 -12.99 -13.27
N THR A 289 15.24 -13.83 -14.21
CA THR A 289 16.63 -14.28 -14.31
C THR A 289 17.55 -13.11 -14.61
N GLY A 290 18.66 -13.01 -13.87
CA GLY A 290 19.57 -11.87 -13.93
C GLY A 290 19.23 -10.74 -12.95
N TRP A 291 18.14 -10.85 -12.17
CA TRP A 291 17.87 -9.91 -11.08
C TRP A 291 19.09 -9.84 -10.13
N ASP A 292 19.60 -8.64 -9.90
CA ASP A 292 20.78 -8.42 -9.05
C ASP A 292 20.57 -7.24 -8.09
N ALA A 293 20.79 -7.48 -6.80
CA ALA A 293 20.74 -6.48 -5.73
C ALA A 293 21.69 -5.29 -5.96
N ARG A 294 22.80 -5.50 -6.69
CA ARG A 294 23.74 -4.43 -7.07
C ARG A 294 23.11 -3.36 -7.95
N VAL A 295 22.13 -3.72 -8.79
CA VAL A 295 21.42 -2.76 -9.66
C VAL A 295 20.59 -1.77 -8.82
N PHE A 296 20.22 -2.16 -7.60
CA PHE A 296 19.46 -1.32 -6.68
C PHE A 296 20.35 -0.48 -5.75
N GLY A 297 21.67 -0.69 -5.76
CA GLY A 297 22.62 0.06 -4.92
C GLY A 297 23.11 -0.69 -3.67
N ILE A 298 22.84 -2.00 -3.56
CA ILE A 298 23.30 -2.80 -2.42
C ILE A 298 24.74 -3.28 -2.70
N PRO A 299 25.70 -3.05 -1.77
CA PRO A 299 27.11 -3.41 -1.95
C PRO A 299 27.39 -4.91 -1.71
N ASP A 300 28.51 -5.38 -2.24
CA ASP A 300 28.89 -6.81 -2.25
C ASP A 300 29.07 -7.43 -0.87
N ASP A 301 29.54 -6.65 0.11
CA ASP A 301 29.72 -7.10 1.50
C ASP A 301 28.38 -7.46 2.15
N ILE A 302 27.34 -6.64 1.93
CA ILE A 302 25.99 -6.94 2.39
C ILE A 302 25.42 -8.15 1.65
N ILE A 303 25.59 -8.22 0.32
CA ILE A 303 25.12 -9.34 -0.50
C ILE A 303 25.74 -10.67 -0.04
N ALA A 304 27.03 -10.66 0.34
CA ALA A 304 27.72 -11.85 0.83
C ALA A 304 27.28 -12.27 2.24
N GLN A 305 26.90 -11.30 3.09
CA GLN A 305 26.56 -11.53 4.50
C GLN A 305 25.14 -12.10 4.69
N VAL A 306 24.16 -11.57 3.95
CA VAL A 306 22.74 -11.78 4.26
C VAL A 306 22.08 -12.88 3.44
N ASP A 307 20.96 -13.42 3.92
CA ASP A 307 20.08 -14.23 3.09
C ASP A 307 19.41 -13.39 1.99
N ARG A 308 19.16 -13.97 0.81
CA ARG A 308 18.54 -13.24 -0.33
C ARG A 308 17.16 -12.65 0.00
N THR A 309 16.44 -13.21 0.97
CA THR A 309 15.20 -12.63 1.50
C THR A 309 15.41 -11.23 2.08
N SER A 310 16.53 -10.97 2.75
CA SER A 310 16.92 -9.64 3.24
C SER A 310 17.15 -8.65 2.09
N LEU A 311 17.74 -9.10 0.99
CA LEU A 311 17.97 -8.26 -0.19
C LEU A 311 16.65 -7.78 -0.81
N TRP A 312 15.68 -8.68 -0.95
CA TRP A 312 14.36 -8.32 -1.46
C TRP A 312 13.63 -7.37 -0.52
N ALA A 313 13.71 -7.58 0.79
CA ALA A 313 13.09 -6.72 1.78
C ALA A 313 13.69 -5.30 1.79
N LEU A 314 15.01 -5.16 1.62
CA LEU A 314 15.67 -3.86 1.49
C LEU A 314 15.18 -3.10 0.24
N VAL A 315 15.11 -3.79 -0.90
CA VAL A 315 14.59 -3.23 -2.16
C VAL A 315 13.11 -2.84 -2.02
N CYS A 316 12.26 -3.75 -1.52
CA CYS A 316 10.84 -3.49 -1.33
C CYS A 316 10.60 -2.34 -0.35
N THR A 317 11.34 -2.26 0.75
CA THR A 317 11.15 -1.18 1.73
C THR A 317 11.57 0.17 1.14
N ALA A 318 12.71 0.24 0.46
CA ALA A 318 13.16 1.48 -0.18
C ALA A 318 12.18 1.94 -1.28
N GLU A 319 11.70 1.01 -2.10
CA GLU A 319 10.72 1.32 -3.14
C GLU A 319 9.36 1.71 -2.56
N ALA A 320 8.87 1.03 -1.52
CA ALA A 320 7.60 1.36 -0.89
C ALA A 320 7.62 2.73 -0.19
N LEU A 321 8.74 3.11 0.44
CA LEU A 321 8.94 4.46 0.99
C LEU A 321 8.99 5.52 -0.11
N MET A 322 9.69 5.25 -1.22
CA MET A 322 9.68 6.13 -2.39
C MET A 322 8.27 6.28 -2.96
N MET A 323 7.49 5.20 -3.05
CA MET A 323 6.08 5.21 -3.46
C MET A 323 5.19 5.98 -2.46
N ALA A 324 5.59 6.10 -1.20
CA ALA A 324 4.94 6.96 -0.21
C ALA A 324 5.35 8.44 -0.29
N GLY A 325 6.30 8.81 -1.14
CA GLY A 325 6.81 10.18 -1.23
C GLY A 325 7.96 10.47 -0.24
N ILE A 326 8.60 9.42 0.29
CA ILE A 326 9.70 9.49 1.27
C ILE A 326 10.97 8.93 0.63
N THR A 327 11.85 9.81 0.19
CA THR A 327 13.09 9.43 -0.51
C THR A 327 14.28 9.21 0.42
N ASP A 328 14.21 9.74 1.64
CA ASP A 328 15.14 9.49 2.74
C ASP A 328 14.32 9.06 3.98
N PRO A 329 14.48 7.83 4.48
CA PRO A 329 13.72 7.35 5.64
C PRO A 329 13.87 8.23 6.89
N TYR A 330 15.02 8.90 7.08
CA TYR A 330 15.23 9.77 8.25
C TYR A 330 14.37 11.03 8.22
N GLU A 331 13.77 11.37 7.06
CA GLU A 331 12.77 12.44 7.00
C GLU A 331 11.61 12.20 7.96
N LEU A 332 11.22 10.94 8.20
CA LEU A 332 10.15 10.60 9.14
C LEU A 332 10.39 11.24 10.51
N TYR A 333 11.66 11.33 10.94
CA TYR A 333 12.04 11.87 12.23
C TYR A 333 11.92 13.39 12.36
N LYS A 334 11.68 14.10 11.24
CA LYS A 334 11.24 15.50 11.27
C LYS A 334 9.84 15.64 11.89
N TYR A 335 8.98 14.65 11.69
CA TYR A 335 7.57 14.70 12.11
C TYR A 335 7.28 13.79 13.30
N ILE A 336 8.00 12.68 13.40
CA ILE A 336 7.67 11.55 14.27
C ILE A 336 8.86 11.22 15.17
N HIS A 337 8.60 10.74 16.39
CA HIS A 337 9.65 10.25 17.27
C HIS A 337 10.18 8.88 16.78
N PRO A 338 11.48 8.54 16.91
CA PRO A 338 12.04 7.27 16.43
C PRO A 338 11.36 6.04 17.03
N SER A 339 10.78 6.14 18.23
CA SER A 339 10.01 5.07 18.85
C SER A 339 8.62 4.83 18.22
N GLN A 340 8.21 5.63 17.25
CA GLN A 340 6.90 5.55 16.60
C GLN A 340 6.98 5.13 15.12
N VAL A 341 8.15 4.72 14.66
CA VAL A 341 8.34 4.04 13.37
C VAL A 341 8.68 2.58 13.67
N GLY A 342 7.89 1.64 13.17
CA GLY A 342 8.04 0.22 13.50
C GLY A 342 7.92 -0.70 12.30
N THR A 343 8.05 -2.00 12.55
CA THR A 343 7.96 -3.05 11.53
C THR A 343 7.24 -4.29 12.05
N SER A 344 6.51 -4.93 11.16
CA SER A 344 5.87 -6.22 11.35
C SER A 344 6.12 -7.16 10.17
N LEU A 345 7.15 -6.88 9.37
CA LEU A 345 7.51 -7.69 8.20
C LEU A 345 7.84 -9.13 8.63
N GLY A 346 7.01 -10.09 8.21
CA GLY A 346 7.10 -11.50 8.64
C GLY A 346 7.41 -12.48 7.51
N SER A 347 7.57 -13.76 7.88
CA SER A 347 7.77 -14.87 6.94
C SER A 347 7.13 -16.15 7.45
N GLY A 348 6.83 -17.07 6.54
CA GLY A 348 6.46 -18.43 6.89
C GLY A 348 7.66 -19.28 7.32
N MET A 349 8.80 -19.16 6.62
CA MET A 349 9.96 -20.04 6.81
C MET A 349 11.29 -19.32 7.04
N GLY A 350 11.39 -18.02 6.73
CA GLY A 350 12.62 -17.25 6.93
C GLY A 350 13.68 -17.50 5.84
N GLY A 351 14.96 -17.40 6.22
CA GLY A 351 16.09 -17.55 5.29
C GLY A 351 16.37 -19.01 4.89
N MET A 352 15.67 -19.51 3.88
CA MET A 352 15.75 -20.91 3.44
C MET A 352 17.15 -21.30 2.93
N SER A 353 17.80 -20.44 2.14
CA SER A 353 19.16 -20.68 1.67
C SER A 353 20.13 -20.78 2.86
N SER A 354 19.98 -19.91 3.86
CA SER A 354 20.76 -19.96 5.10
C SER A 354 20.48 -21.21 5.93
N LEU A 355 19.23 -21.66 6.02
CA LEU A 355 18.85 -22.91 6.68
C LEU A 355 19.50 -24.12 6.01
N SER A 356 19.49 -24.17 4.67
CA SER A 356 20.15 -25.23 3.90
C SER A 356 21.67 -25.23 4.17
N LYS A 357 22.33 -24.06 4.17
CA LYS A 357 23.75 -23.96 4.54
C LYS A 357 24.03 -24.46 5.96
N MET A 358 23.18 -24.09 6.92
CA MET A 358 23.35 -24.46 8.32
C MET A 358 23.18 -25.96 8.56
N PHE A 359 22.18 -26.60 7.97
CA PHE A 359 21.88 -28.01 8.24
C PHE A 359 22.57 -28.99 7.29
N ARG A 360 22.67 -28.64 6.00
CA ARG A 360 23.23 -29.52 4.96
C ARG A 360 24.71 -29.27 4.76
N ASP A 361 25.09 -28.03 4.42
CA ASP A 361 26.46 -27.76 3.99
C ASP A 361 27.47 -27.89 5.13
N ARG A 362 27.12 -27.42 6.34
CA ARG A 362 27.93 -27.67 7.56
C ARG A 362 28.16 -29.16 7.82
N ARG A 363 27.14 -30.00 7.62
CA ARG A 363 27.22 -31.45 7.80
C ARG A 363 28.13 -32.10 6.75
N GLU A 364 28.21 -31.50 5.57
CA GLU A 364 29.07 -31.91 4.46
C GLU A 364 30.48 -31.31 4.52
N GLU A 365 30.86 -30.69 5.65
CA GLU A 365 32.13 -29.97 5.86
C GLU A 365 32.44 -28.91 4.79
N LYS A 366 31.41 -28.32 4.17
CA LYS A 366 31.59 -27.14 3.31
C LYS A 366 31.83 -25.89 4.15
N ASP A 367 32.53 -24.92 3.57
CA ASP A 367 32.73 -23.62 4.22
C ASP A 367 31.41 -22.83 4.29
N VAL A 368 31.07 -22.40 5.50
CA VAL A 368 29.83 -21.68 5.82
C VAL A 368 30.16 -20.63 6.87
N GLN A 369 29.64 -19.41 6.68
CA GLN A 369 29.84 -18.29 7.60
C GLN A 369 29.50 -18.68 9.05
N LYS A 370 30.30 -18.18 10.00
CA LYS A 370 30.21 -18.57 11.41
C LYS A 370 28.92 -18.10 12.08
N ASP A 371 28.36 -17.01 11.60
CA ASP A 371 27.13 -16.37 12.05
C ASP A 371 25.90 -16.78 11.24
N ILE A 372 25.97 -17.85 10.42
CA ILE A 372 24.88 -18.27 9.52
C ILE A 372 23.53 -18.43 10.23
N LEU A 373 23.55 -18.83 11.51
CA LEU A 373 22.35 -18.99 12.32
C LEU A 373 21.51 -17.71 12.36
N GLN A 374 22.13 -16.54 12.47
CA GLN A 374 21.39 -15.28 12.57
C GLN A 374 20.58 -15.02 11.29
N GLU A 375 21.10 -15.40 10.12
CA GLU A 375 20.45 -15.22 8.82
C GLU A 375 19.33 -16.25 8.57
N THR A 376 19.15 -17.23 9.46
CA THR A 376 18.00 -18.15 9.42
C THR A 376 16.76 -17.58 10.12
N PHE A 377 16.94 -16.65 11.06
CA PHE A 377 15.82 -16.13 11.84
C PHE A 377 14.91 -15.22 11.01
N ILE A 378 13.61 -15.44 11.13
CA ILE A 378 12.59 -14.66 10.43
C ILE A 378 12.69 -13.17 10.74
N ASN A 379 13.00 -12.80 11.99
CA ASN A 379 13.10 -11.39 12.39
C ASN A 379 14.36 -10.68 11.88
N THR A 380 15.38 -11.39 11.41
CA THR A 380 16.66 -10.79 10.97
C THR A 380 16.46 -9.94 9.71
N VAL A 381 15.56 -10.34 8.82
CA VAL A 381 15.20 -9.55 7.63
C VAL A 381 14.68 -8.15 8.01
N ALA A 382 13.77 -8.08 8.99
CA ALA A 382 13.30 -6.81 9.54
C ALA A 382 14.41 -6.06 10.30
N GLY A 383 15.32 -6.79 10.95
CA GLY A 383 16.52 -6.26 11.57
C GLY A 383 17.44 -5.54 10.58
N TRP A 384 17.76 -6.15 9.44
CA TRP A 384 18.57 -5.55 8.38
C TRP A 384 17.91 -4.29 7.81
N VAL A 385 16.60 -4.30 7.59
CA VAL A 385 15.86 -3.09 7.18
C VAL A 385 16.02 -1.96 8.21
N ASN A 386 15.95 -2.26 9.51
CA ASN A 386 16.13 -1.24 10.54
C ASN A 386 17.58 -0.75 10.63
N LEU A 387 18.55 -1.66 10.61
CA LEU A 387 19.98 -1.36 10.71
C LEU A 387 20.48 -0.52 9.53
N LEU A 388 19.98 -0.80 8.32
CA LEU A 388 20.52 -0.21 7.10
C LEU A 388 19.70 0.95 6.52
N LEU A 389 18.42 1.07 6.86
CA LEU A 389 17.54 2.11 6.28
C LEU A 389 16.89 3.01 7.32
N LEU A 390 16.22 2.42 8.33
CA LEU A 390 15.28 3.17 9.17
C LEU A 390 15.96 3.79 10.39
N SER A 391 16.83 3.07 11.09
CA SER A 391 17.37 3.45 12.41
C SER A 391 16.27 3.86 13.40
N SER A 392 15.16 3.11 13.41
CA SER A 392 14.05 3.35 14.32
C SER A 392 14.26 2.63 15.65
N SER A 393 13.56 3.09 16.69
CA SER A 393 13.50 2.46 18.01
C SER A 393 12.05 2.11 18.38
N GLY A 394 11.20 1.92 17.36
CA GLY A 394 9.79 1.63 17.55
C GLY A 394 9.47 0.13 17.57
N PRO A 395 8.16 -0.21 17.50
CA PRO A 395 7.72 -1.60 17.64
C PRO A 395 8.30 -2.54 16.57
N ILE A 396 8.78 -3.69 17.00
CA ILE A 396 9.16 -4.81 16.12
C ILE A 396 8.33 -6.05 16.51
N LYS A 397 7.39 -6.44 15.66
CA LYS A 397 6.43 -7.52 15.94
C LYS A 397 6.31 -8.45 14.74
N ILE A 398 7.07 -9.55 14.75
CA ILE A 398 7.32 -10.37 13.57
C ILE A 398 6.37 -11.59 13.56
N PRO A 399 5.35 -11.63 12.67
CA PRO A 399 4.41 -12.73 12.61
C PRO A 399 4.96 -13.93 11.83
N VAL A 400 4.42 -15.10 12.16
CA VAL A 400 4.56 -16.35 11.41
C VAL A 400 3.16 -16.95 11.26
N GLY A 401 2.57 -16.76 10.09
CA GLY A 401 1.20 -17.17 9.75
C GLY A 401 1.15 -18.10 8.53
N ALA A 402 2.25 -18.78 8.21
CA ALA A 402 2.44 -19.53 6.97
C ALA A 402 2.03 -18.67 5.75
N CYS A 403 1.13 -19.17 4.90
CA CYS A 403 0.65 -18.46 3.70
C CYS A 403 -0.12 -17.15 3.99
N ALA A 404 -0.57 -16.93 5.23
CA ALA A 404 -1.30 -15.73 5.65
C ALA A 404 -0.44 -14.73 6.45
N THR A 405 0.89 -14.93 6.50
CA THR A 405 1.80 -14.10 7.29
C THR A 405 1.70 -12.60 6.94
N ALA A 406 1.70 -12.24 5.66
CA ALA A 406 1.57 -10.84 5.26
C ALA A 406 0.23 -10.21 5.68
N LEU A 407 -0.87 -10.98 5.75
CA LEU A 407 -2.16 -10.47 6.23
C LEU A 407 -2.10 -10.21 7.73
N GLN A 408 -1.56 -11.17 8.50
CA GLN A 408 -1.34 -11.01 9.94
C GLN A 408 -0.39 -9.83 10.24
N SER A 409 0.61 -9.61 9.39
CA SER A 409 1.50 -8.44 9.46
C SER A 409 0.73 -7.13 9.31
N ILE A 410 -0.16 -7.03 8.30
CA ILE A 410 -1.00 -5.85 8.09
C ILE A 410 -1.92 -5.61 9.30
N GLU A 411 -2.55 -6.65 9.86
CA GLU A 411 -3.38 -6.56 11.07
C GLU A 411 -2.57 -6.05 12.28
N ILE A 412 -1.41 -6.66 12.55
CA ILE A 412 -0.50 -6.26 13.64
C ILE A 412 -0.06 -4.80 13.47
N ALA A 413 0.24 -4.37 12.25
CA ALA A 413 0.60 -2.98 11.96
C ALA A 413 -0.57 -2.03 12.23
N CYS A 414 -1.78 -2.36 11.78
CA CYS A 414 -2.99 -1.58 12.06
C CYS A 414 -3.21 -1.45 13.57
N ASP A 415 -3.21 -2.55 14.32
CA ASP A 415 -3.39 -2.55 15.78
C ASP A 415 -2.28 -1.77 16.52
N THR A 416 -1.05 -1.81 15.99
CA THR A 416 0.08 -1.08 16.58
C THR A 416 -0.07 0.42 16.40
N ILE A 417 -0.60 0.86 15.25
CA ILE A 417 -0.91 2.29 15.02
C ILE A 417 -2.14 2.69 15.85
N LEU A 418 -3.22 1.89 15.83
CA LEU A 418 -4.43 2.14 16.60
C LEU A 418 -4.17 2.21 18.11
N SER A 419 -3.21 1.43 18.64
CA SER A 419 -2.80 1.52 20.06
C SER A 419 -1.91 2.71 20.39
N GLY A 420 -1.50 3.52 19.41
CA GLY A 420 -0.64 4.69 19.59
C GLY A 420 0.85 4.36 19.78
N LYS A 421 1.24 3.08 19.67
CA LYS A 421 2.63 2.62 19.79
C LYS A 421 3.48 3.01 18.58
N ALA A 422 2.85 3.17 17.41
CA ALA A 422 3.49 3.66 16.20
C ALA A 422 2.59 4.65 15.45
N LYS A 423 3.20 5.43 14.57
CA LYS A 423 2.51 6.24 13.56
C LYS A 423 2.79 5.75 12.13
N VAL A 424 3.92 5.06 11.94
CA VAL A 424 4.33 4.43 10.69
C VAL A 424 4.73 3.00 10.96
N MET A 425 4.23 2.06 10.17
CA MET A 425 4.58 0.65 10.23
C MET A 425 4.97 0.14 8.85
N ILE A 426 6.11 -0.54 8.77
CA ILE A 426 6.46 -1.39 7.63
C ILE A 426 5.79 -2.75 7.84
N ALA A 427 4.88 -3.11 6.95
CA ALA A 427 4.11 -4.36 7.01
C ALA A 427 4.28 -5.15 5.72
N GLY A 428 3.98 -6.45 5.76
CA GLY A 428 4.02 -7.32 4.59
C GLY A 428 4.62 -8.68 4.91
N GLY A 429 5.17 -9.34 3.90
CA GLY A 429 5.78 -10.64 4.08
C GLY A 429 6.74 -11.04 2.99
N PHE A 430 7.54 -12.05 3.28
CA PHE A 430 8.51 -12.63 2.36
C PHE A 430 8.62 -14.13 2.57
N ASP A 431 8.97 -14.85 1.51
CA ASP A 431 9.40 -16.23 1.59
C ASP A 431 10.16 -16.60 0.32
N ASP A 432 11.06 -17.57 0.47
CA ASP A 432 11.93 -18.03 -0.58
C ASP A 432 11.51 -19.42 -1.11
N PHE A 433 11.88 -19.74 -2.35
CA PHE A 433 11.79 -21.07 -2.95
C PHE A 433 13.16 -21.74 -2.91
N ASP A 434 13.24 -22.93 -2.32
CA ASP A 434 14.46 -23.74 -2.28
C ASP A 434 14.12 -25.24 -2.38
N GLU A 435 15.14 -26.05 -2.62
CA GLU A 435 15.07 -27.49 -2.85
C GLU A 435 14.31 -28.24 -1.74
N GLU A 436 14.61 -27.94 -0.48
CA GLU A 436 14.02 -28.63 0.67
C GLU A 436 12.52 -28.30 0.81
N GLY A 437 12.15 -27.03 0.65
CA GLY A 437 10.75 -26.59 0.73
C GLY A 437 9.88 -27.22 -0.37
N SER A 438 10.38 -27.22 -1.60
CA SER A 438 9.69 -27.79 -2.76
C SER A 438 9.40 -29.28 -2.58
N LEU A 439 10.37 -30.04 -2.05
CA LEU A 439 10.20 -31.46 -1.72
C LEU A 439 9.11 -31.68 -0.66
N GLU A 440 9.12 -30.91 0.42
CA GLU A 440 8.16 -31.14 1.51
C GLU A 440 6.74 -30.74 1.13
N PHE A 441 6.54 -29.66 0.37
CA PHE A 441 5.21 -29.35 -0.16
C PHE A 441 4.69 -30.42 -1.13
N ALA A 442 5.60 -31.03 -1.90
CA ALA A 442 5.28 -32.16 -2.77
C ALA A 442 4.88 -33.42 -1.97
N ASN A 443 5.58 -33.74 -0.88
CA ASN A 443 5.25 -34.84 0.02
C ASN A 443 3.87 -34.63 0.68
N MET A 444 3.50 -33.37 0.94
CA MET A 444 2.18 -32.98 1.43
C MET A 444 1.09 -32.98 0.35
N GLN A 445 1.44 -33.26 -0.92
CA GLN A 445 0.56 -33.20 -2.08
C GLN A 445 -0.13 -31.83 -2.24
N ALA A 446 0.56 -30.76 -1.83
CA ALA A 446 0.00 -29.42 -1.88
C ALA A 446 0.29 -28.71 -3.22
N THR A 447 1.46 -28.98 -3.81
CA THR A 447 1.89 -28.42 -5.10
C THR A 447 1.46 -29.27 -6.30
N SER A 448 1.23 -28.61 -7.44
CA SER A 448 0.93 -29.28 -8.71
C SER A 448 2.07 -30.20 -9.14
N ASN A 449 1.77 -31.44 -9.54
CA ASN A 449 2.74 -32.37 -10.12
C ASN A 449 2.97 -32.01 -11.61
N THR A 450 4.18 -31.58 -11.96
CA THR A 450 4.49 -31.06 -13.29
C THR A 450 4.42 -32.11 -14.39
N GLU A 451 4.80 -33.36 -14.12
CA GLU A 451 4.72 -34.43 -15.12
C GLU A 451 3.26 -34.71 -15.53
N THR A 452 2.34 -34.68 -14.57
CA THR A 452 0.90 -34.84 -14.80
C THR A 452 0.34 -33.66 -15.62
N GLU A 453 0.79 -32.45 -15.31
CA GLU A 453 0.39 -31.23 -16.03
C GLU A 453 0.85 -31.24 -17.49
N LEU A 454 2.12 -31.60 -17.74
CA LEU A 454 2.67 -31.75 -19.08
C LEU A 454 1.96 -32.86 -19.86
N ALA A 455 1.66 -33.99 -19.20
CA ALA A 455 0.89 -35.08 -19.81
C ALA A 455 -0.55 -34.64 -20.18
N ALA A 456 -1.11 -33.65 -19.48
CA ALA A 456 -2.37 -33.02 -19.81
C ALA A 456 -2.25 -31.90 -20.87
N GLY A 457 -1.06 -31.66 -21.42
CA GLY A 457 -0.79 -30.63 -22.44
C GLY A 457 -0.69 -29.21 -21.88
N ARG A 458 -0.41 -29.04 -20.59
CA ARG A 458 -0.27 -27.72 -19.95
C ARG A 458 1.15 -27.19 -20.01
N GLU A 459 1.29 -25.96 -20.45
CA GLU A 459 2.53 -25.20 -20.34
C GLU A 459 2.70 -24.63 -18.91
N PRO A 460 3.94 -24.34 -18.46
CA PRO A 460 4.21 -23.84 -17.11
C PRO A 460 3.33 -22.65 -16.68
N ASN A 461 3.09 -21.70 -17.59
CA ASN A 461 2.30 -20.50 -17.34
C ASN A 461 0.80 -20.79 -17.09
N GLU A 462 0.30 -21.98 -17.43
CA GLU A 462 -1.11 -22.41 -17.20
C GLU A 462 -1.27 -23.36 -16.00
N MET A 463 -0.16 -23.75 -15.34
CA MET A 463 -0.18 -24.71 -14.23
C MET A 463 -0.81 -24.12 -12.95
N SER A 464 -0.71 -22.81 -12.76
CA SER A 464 -1.45 -22.10 -11.70
C SER A 464 -2.77 -21.59 -12.26
N ARG A 465 -3.87 -22.27 -11.96
CA ARG A 465 -5.20 -21.95 -12.52
C ARG A 465 -6.29 -22.00 -11.45
N PRO A 466 -6.30 -21.03 -10.52
CA PRO A 466 -7.30 -20.97 -9.47
C PRO A 466 -8.72 -21.00 -10.01
N THR A 467 -9.66 -21.54 -9.23
CA THR A 467 -11.10 -21.61 -9.54
C THR A 467 -11.51 -22.47 -10.75
N THR A 468 -10.56 -23.12 -11.43
CA THR A 468 -10.86 -23.95 -12.61
C THR A 468 -11.31 -25.36 -12.26
N SER A 469 -12.00 -26.02 -13.20
CA SER A 469 -12.41 -27.42 -13.07
C SER A 469 -11.24 -28.40 -13.01
N THR A 470 -10.08 -28.03 -13.57
CA THR A 470 -8.90 -28.90 -13.65
C THR A 470 -7.76 -28.47 -12.71
N ARG A 471 -8.02 -27.58 -11.75
CA ARG A 471 -7.03 -27.17 -10.74
C ARG A 471 -6.51 -28.36 -9.93
N ALA A 472 -5.19 -28.45 -9.76
CA ALA A 472 -4.53 -29.68 -9.32
C ALA A 472 -3.49 -29.49 -8.20
N GLY A 473 -3.41 -28.30 -7.59
CA GLY A 473 -2.37 -27.95 -6.64
C GLY A 473 -1.88 -26.52 -6.85
N PHE A 474 -1.19 -25.97 -5.87
CA PHE A 474 -0.63 -24.63 -6.01
C PHE A 474 0.72 -24.66 -6.73
N MET A 475 1.07 -23.55 -7.38
CA MET A 475 2.39 -23.33 -7.96
C MET A 475 3.26 -22.57 -6.96
N GLU A 476 4.37 -23.14 -6.50
CA GLU A 476 5.23 -22.46 -5.53
C GLU A 476 5.95 -21.26 -6.16
N SER A 477 6.18 -20.21 -5.39
CA SER A 477 6.86 -18.98 -5.83
C SER A 477 7.75 -18.40 -4.72
N GLN A 478 8.47 -17.32 -5.03
CA GLN A 478 9.39 -16.64 -4.10
C GLN A 478 9.31 -15.11 -4.22
N GLY A 479 9.64 -14.42 -3.13
CA GLY A 479 9.86 -12.98 -3.13
C GLY A 479 9.38 -12.29 -1.86
N CYS A 480 9.20 -10.97 -1.97
CA CYS A 480 8.81 -10.10 -0.87
C CYS A 480 7.74 -9.10 -1.33
N GLY A 481 6.86 -8.71 -0.43
CA GLY A 481 5.98 -7.55 -0.60
C GLY A 481 5.93 -6.73 0.67
N VAL A 482 5.95 -5.40 0.52
CA VAL A 482 5.95 -4.44 1.62
C VAL A 482 4.88 -3.38 1.40
N GLN A 483 4.18 -3.03 2.48
CA GLN A 483 3.30 -1.87 2.60
C GLN A 483 3.86 -0.92 3.67
N VAL A 484 3.83 0.37 3.40
CA VAL A 484 4.04 1.42 4.39
C VAL A 484 2.66 1.86 4.88
N LEU A 485 2.32 1.51 6.13
CA LEU A 485 1.06 1.89 6.74
C LEU A 485 1.24 3.08 7.67
N MET A 486 0.31 4.03 7.63
CA MET A 486 0.32 5.22 8.49
C MET A 486 -1.07 5.49 9.06
N SER A 487 -1.16 6.27 10.13
CA SER A 487 -2.42 6.96 10.41
C SER A 487 -2.70 8.01 9.32
N ALA A 488 -3.96 8.20 8.94
CA ALA A 488 -4.36 9.18 7.94
C ALA A 488 -3.85 10.59 8.28
N LYS A 489 -3.94 10.98 9.56
CA LYS A 489 -3.39 12.25 10.04
C LYS A 489 -1.90 12.40 9.74
N THR A 490 -1.11 11.35 10.02
CA THR A 490 0.33 11.37 9.76
C THR A 490 0.62 11.47 8.26
N ALA A 491 -0.10 10.72 7.44
CA ALA A 491 0.05 10.77 5.99
C ALA A 491 -0.29 12.17 5.42
N ILE A 492 -1.37 12.79 5.89
CA ILE A 492 -1.79 14.14 5.49
C ILE A 492 -0.80 15.21 5.96
N GLU A 493 -0.36 15.13 7.22
CA GLU A 493 0.59 16.07 7.83
C GLU A 493 1.90 16.11 7.03
N ILE A 494 2.44 14.92 6.71
CA ILE A 494 3.67 14.73 5.95
C ILE A 494 3.46 15.08 4.47
N GLY A 495 2.25 14.87 3.94
CA GLY A 495 1.93 14.94 2.51
C GLY A 495 2.22 13.64 1.75
N ALA A 496 2.28 12.50 2.44
CA ALA A 496 2.52 11.20 1.84
C ALA A 496 1.39 10.82 0.86
N SER A 497 1.69 9.99 -0.13
CA SER A 497 0.63 9.41 -0.97
C SER A 497 -0.33 8.56 -0.14
N ILE A 498 -1.59 8.47 -0.57
CA ILE A 498 -2.61 7.65 0.09
C ILE A 498 -3.22 6.77 -0.98
N TYR A 499 -2.86 5.49 -0.97
CA TYR A 499 -3.24 4.55 -2.01
C TYR A 499 -4.59 3.88 -1.75
N GLY A 500 -4.95 3.73 -0.47
CA GLY A 500 -6.19 3.13 -0.02
C GLY A 500 -6.26 3.15 1.49
N ILE A 501 -7.47 2.98 2.02
CA ILE A 501 -7.75 2.95 3.45
C ILE A 501 -7.84 1.49 3.88
N VAL A 502 -7.09 1.09 4.90
CA VAL A 502 -7.26 -0.22 5.54
C VAL A 502 -8.37 -0.08 6.57
N ALA A 503 -9.60 -0.35 6.14
CA ALA A 503 -10.81 -0.08 6.93
C ALA A 503 -11.11 -1.19 7.96
N TYR A 504 -10.66 -2.42 7.70
CA TYR A 504 -10.82 -3.54 8.62
C TYR A 504 -9.75 -4.61 8.38
N THR A 505 -9.31 -5.24 9.45
CA THR A 505 -8.42 -6.40 9.44
C THR A 505 -8.91 -7.39 10.49
N ALA A 506 -8.79 -8.69 10.19
CA ALA A 506 -9.04 -9.74 11.17
C ALA A 506 -8.29 -11.01 10.83
N THR A 507 -7.84 -11.74 11.85
CA THR A 507 -7.44 -13.14 11.76
C THR A 507 -8.35 -14.06 12.59
N ALA A 508 -8.48 -15.31 12.16
CA ALA A 508 -9.30 -16.31 12.80
C ALA A 508 -8.70 -17.71 12.65
N THR A 509 -8.74 -18.47 13.75
CA THR A 509 -8.62 -19.94 13.73
C THR A 509 -9.94 -20.59 13.37
N ASP A 510 -9.93 -21.90 13.13
CA ASP A 510 -11.10 -22.61 12.64
C ASP A 510 -11.84 -23.35 13.75
N LYS A 511 -11.42 -24.59 14.04
CA LYS A 511 -12.12 -25.53 14.94
C LYS A 511 -11.24 -26.74 15.25
N ALA A 512 -11.73 -27.62 16.13
CA ALA A 512 -11.09 -28.91 16.36
C ALA A 512 -10.92 -29.71 15.06
N GLY A 513 -9.70 -30.19 14.81
CA GLY A 513 -9.34 -30.95 13.62
C GLY A 513 -8.05 -31.75 13.83
N ARG A 514 -7.66 -32.51 12.81
CA ARG A 514 -6.41 -33.29 12.77
C ARG A 514 -5.61 -33.07 11.49
N SER A 515 -6.05 -32.15 10.62
CA SER A 515 -5.36 -31.77 9.40
C SER A 515 -4.94 -30.30 9.50
N VAL A 516 -3.65 -30.06 9.75
CA VAL A 516 -3.03 -28.73 9.81
C VAL A 516 -3.12 -27.96 8.48
N PRO A 517 -2.96 -28.57 7.28
CA PRO A 517 -3.02 -27.83 6.02
C PRO A 517 -4.45 -27.58 5.50
N ALA A 518 -5.47 -28.12 6.17
CA ALA A 518 -6.85 -27.94 5.72
C ALA A 518 -7.31 -26.49 5.96
N PRO A 519 -7.77 -25.76 4.93
CA PRO A 519 -8.37 -24.45 5.12
C PRO A 519 -9.75 -24.59 5.77
N GLY A 520 -10.06 -23.74 6.74
CA GLY A 520 -11.37 -23.70 7.37
C GLY A 520 -12.12 -22.39 7.16
N ARG A 521 -13.11 -22.18 8.03
CA ARG A 521 -14.17 -21.16 7.87
C ARG A 521 -14.23 -20.17 9.03
N GLY A 522 -13.21 -20.11 9.88
CA GLY A 522 -13.19 -19.20 11.04
C GLY A 522 -13.43 -17.74 10.67
N VAL A 523 -12.91 -17.32 9.51
CA VAL A 523 -13.05 -15.96 8.98
C VAL A 523 -14.51 -15.58 8.66
N LEU A 524 -15.45 -16.54 8.55
CA LEU A 524 -16.89 -16.22 8.47
C LEU A 524 -17.35 -15.31 9.62
N SER A 525 -16.68 -15.42 10.78
CA SER A 525 -17.00 -14.63 11.97
C SER A 525 -16.81 -13.12 11.83
N THR A 526 -16.16 -12.62 10.76
CA THR A 526 -16.12 -11.18 10.45
C THR A 526 -17.47 -10.63 9.99
N ALA A 527 -18.37 -11.52 9.54
CA ALA A 527 -19.73 -11.19 9.16
C ALA A 527 -20.76 -11.50 10.26
N ARG A 528 -20.35 -11.92 11.46
CA ARG A 528 -21.31 -12.34 12.51
C ARG A 528 -22.22 -11.19 12.94
N GLU A 529 -23.53 -11.35 12.85
CA GLU A 529 -24.53 -10.44 13.44
C GLU A 529 -25.79 -11.19 13.92
N ALA A 530 -26.47 -10.60 14.89
CA ALA A 530 -27.79 -10.98 15.36
C ALA A 530 -28.75 -9.80 15.14
N PRO A 531 -29.16 -9.53 13.89
CA PRO A 531 -29.84 -8.30 13.53
C PRO A 531 -31.24 -8.21 14.18
N GLY A 532 -31.59 -7.02 14.65
CA GLY A 532 -32.95 -6.69 15.09
C GLY A 532 -33.96 -6.64 13.93
N LYS A 533 -35.23 -6.40 14.24
CA LYS A 533 -36.30 -6.24 13.23
C LYS A 533 -36.15 -4.98 12.37
N VAL A 534 -35.49 -3.97 12.92
CA VAL A 534 -35.24 -2.68 12.29
C VAL A 534 -33.72 -2.47 12.32
N PRO A 535 -33.12 -1.90 11.26
CA PRO A 535 -31.69 -1.59 11.26
C PRO A 535 -31.30 -0.71 12.45
N ALA A 536 -30.16 -1.02 13.07
CA ALA A 536 -29.64 -0.23 14.18
C ALA A 536 -29.41 1.22 13.74
N PRO A 537 -29.91 2.25 14.47
CA PRO A 537 -29.74 3.66 14.10
C PRO A 537 -28.28 4.09 13.94
N ILE A 538 -27.36 3.40 14.60
CA ILE A 538 -25.90 3.63 14.49
C ILE A 538 -25.36 3.37 13.07
N LEU A 539 -26.08 2.66 12.21
CA LEU A 539 -25.67 2.47 10.81
C LEU A 539 -25.97 3.70 9.94
N ASP A 540 -26.90 4.56 10.35
CA ASP A 540 -27.24 5.80 9.64
C ASP A 540 -26.25 6.92 9.97
N ILE A 541 -25.52 7.40 8.95
CA ILE A 541 -24.53 8.47 9.09
C ILE A 541 -25.14 9.81 9.50
N GLU A 542 -26.34 10.14 9.06
CA GLU A 542 -27.00 11.40 9.41
C GLU A 542 -27.39 11.39 10.89
N TRP A 543 -27.96 10.27 11.36
CA TRP A 543 -28.24 10.08 12.78
C TRP A 543 -26.98 10.25 13.62
N ARG A 544 -25.87 9.60 13.22
CA ARG A 544 -24.58 9.70 13.92
C ARG A 544 -24.04 11.13 13.96
N LYS A 545 -24.11 11.85 12.83
CA LYS A 545 -23.67 13.23 12.72
C LYS A 545 -24.43 14.14 13.69
N ARG A 546 -25.75 13.96 13.82
CA ARG A 546 -26.54 14.70 14.82
C ARG A 546 -26.13 14.38 16.25
N GLN A 547 -25.88 13.10 16.58
CA GLN A 547 -25.43 12.72 17.92
C GLN A 547 -24.05 13.31 18.25
N LEU A 548 -23.12 13.26 17.30
CA LEU A 548 -21.80 13.84 17.46
C LEU A 548 -21.86 15.37 17.65
N ALA A 549 -22.66 16.06 16.84
CA ALA A 549 -22.87 17.50 16.98
C ALA A 549 -23.44 17.86 18.37
N PHE A 550 -24.41 17.09 18.86
CA PHE A 550 -24.95 17.29 20.22
C PHE A 550 -23.89 17.05 21.30
N ARG A 551 -23.07 16.00 21.17
CA ARG A 551 -21.95 15.74 22.11
C ARG A 551 -20.90 16.86 22.08
N ARG A 552 -20.55 17.39 20.91
CA ARG A 552 -19.62 18.52 20.79
C ARG A 552 -20.14 19.76 21.51
N MET A 553 -21.43 20.07 21.39
CA MET A 553 -22.06 21.15 22.15
C MET A 553 -21.92 20.93 23.67
N GLN A 554 -22.14 19.70 24.16
CA GLN A 554 -21.98 19.38 25.59
C GLN A 554 -20.52 19.53 26.07
N ILE A 555 -19.55 19.13 25.23
CA ILE A 555 -18.12 19.28 25.53
C ILE A 555 -17.72 20.76 25.55
N SER A 556 -18.27 21.55 24.63
CA SER A 556 -18.05 23.00 24.59
C SER A 556 -18.58 23.69 25.85
N GLN A 557 -19.78 23.33 26.29
CA GLN A 557 -20.36 23.82 27.55
C GLN A 557 -19.54 23.40 28.78
N TRP A 558 -19.00 22.18 28.78
CA TRP A 558 -18.08 21.72 29.82
C TRP A 558 -16.79 22.55 29.82
N LEU A 559 -16.22 22.85 28.65
CA LEU A 559 -15.02 23.65 28.49
C LEU A 559 -15.22 25.08 29.01
N ASP A 560 -16.31 25.76 28.63
CA ASP A 560 -16.64 27.11 29.12
C ASP A 560 -16.74 27.12 30.66
N ASN A 561 -17.44 26.14 31.24
CA ASN A 561 -17.59 26.01 32.69
C ASN A 561 -16.25 25.76 33.42
N GLU A 562 -15.41 24.86 32.92
CA GLU A 562 -14.09 24.60 33.53
C GLU A 562 -13.17 25.82 33.45
N VAL A 563 -13.21 26.55 32.33
CA VAL A 563 -12.45 27.80 32.17
C VAL A 563 -12.94 28.85 33.16
N ASP A 564 -14.25 28.98 33.40
CA ASP A 564 -14.79 29.94 34.36
C ASP A 564 -14.48 29.58 35.82
N ILE A 565 -14.53 28.28 36.18
CA ILE A 565 -14.05 27.79 37.49
C ILE A 565 -12.57 28.13 37.66
N PHE A 566 -11.76 27.87 36.62
CA PHE A 566 -10.33 28.14 36.64
C PHE A 566 -10.01 29.63 36.82
N LYS A 567 -10.70 30.52 36.09
CA LYS A 567 -10.60 31.98 36.28
C LYS A 567 -10.94 32.39 37.71
N SER A 568 -12.04 31.87 38.25
CA SER A 568 -12.47 32.16 39.63
C SER A 568 -11.42 31.76 40.66
N MET A 569 -10.78 30.59 40.46
CA MET A 569 -9.68 30.13 41.30
C MET A 569 -8.47 31.06 41.25
N VAL A 570 -8.03 31.48 40.05
CA VAL A 570 -6.92 32.42 39.88
C VAL A 570 -7.21 33.76 40.58
N SER A 571 -8.42 34.32 40.37
CA SER A 571 -8.86 35.56 41.00
C SER A 571 -8.87 35.47 42.53
N ASN A 572 -9.35 34.35 43.09
CA ASN A 572 -9.40 34.13 44.54
C ASN A 572 -8.01 33.97 45.16
N LEU A 573 -7.09 33.27 44.49
CA LEU A 573 -5.71 33.11 44.95
C LEU A 573 -4.97 34.45 45.01
N GLU A 574 -5.20 35.32 44.03
CA GLU A 574 -4.63 36.66 44.02
C GLU A 574 -5.20 37.55 45.14
N LYS A 575 -6.52 37.51 45.36
CA LYS A 575 -7.17 38.20 46.49
C LYS A 575 -6.65 37.72 47.85
N ALA A 576 -6.24 36.45 47.94
CA ALA A 576 -5.62 35.87 49.14
C ALA A 576 -4.12 36.18 49.29
N GLY A 577 -3.53 36.98 48.37
CA GLY A 577 -2.11 37.36 48.41
C GLY A 577 -1.16 36.28 47.90
N GLN A 578 -1.65 35.26 47.18
CA GLN A 578 -0.87 34.16 46.62
C GLN A 578 -1.10 34.05 45.09
N PRO A 579 -0.63 35.02 44.28
CA PRO A 579 -0.87 35.01 42.83
C PRO A 579 -0.18 33.83 42.15
N MET A 580 -0.89 33.18 41.23
CA MET A 580 -0.36 32.09 40.42
C MET A 580 0.54 32.63 39.30
N PRO A 581 1.75 32.07 39.06
CA PRO A 581 2.61 32.48 37.94
C PRO A 581 1.93 32.29 36.58
N SER A 582 2.20 33.18 35.63
CA SER A 582 1.61 33.14 34.27
C SER A 582 1.85 31.82 33.54
N ASP A 583 3.03 31.21 33.73
CA ASP A 583 3.41 29.96 33.08
C ASP A 583 2.58 28.79 33.63
N GLU A 584 2.29 28.77 34.93
CA GLU A 584 1.43 27.76 35.56
C GLU A 584 -0.03 27.92 35.08
N ILE A 585 -0.48 29.17 34.90
CA ILE A 585 -1.81 29.43 34.35
C ILE A 585 -1.94 28.87 32.93
N ALA A 586 -0.93 29.11 32.09
CA ALA A 586 -0.88 28.61 30.72
C ALA A 586 -0.85 27.07 30.65
N GLU A 587 -0.07 26.41 31.52
CA GLU A 587 0.00 24.95 31.61
C GLU A 587 -1.33 24.32 32.05
N ARG A 588 -1.98 24.89 33.07
CA ARG A 588 -3.29 24.39 33.54
C ARG A 588 -4.39 24.56 32.50
N TYR A 589 -4.44 25.72 31.84
CA TYR A 589 -5.41 25.93 30.77
C TYR A 589 -5.19 24.95 29.60
N ALA A 590 -3.95 24.74 29.19
CA ALA A 590 -3.62 23.76 28.15
C ALA A 590 -4.03 22.33 28.54
N ALA A 591 -4.01 21.98 29.83
CA ALA A 591 -4.52 20.72 30.31
C ALA A 591 -6.05 20.60 30.15
N ILE A 592 -6.79 21.70 30.39
CA ILE A 592 -8.25 21.76 30.16
C ILE A 592 -8.57 21.60 28.67
N GLU A 593 -7.88 22.32 27.78
CA GLU A 593 -8.07 22.17 26.32
C GLU A 593 -7.75 20.74 25.85
N LYS A 594 -6.66 20.15 26.37
CA LYS A 594 -6.29 18.77 26.08
C LYS A 594 -7.38 17.78 26.50
N GLU A 595 -8.04 18.04 27.63
CA GLU A 595 -9.14 17.21 28.12
C GLU A 595 -10.41 17.39 27.27
N ALA A 596 -10.74 18.61 26.83
CA ALA A 596 -11.83 18.84 25.87
C ALA A 596 -11.61 18.04 24.58
N LYS A 597 -10.38 18.11 24.04
CA LYS A 597 -9.97 17.33 22.86
C LYS A 597 -10.05 15.82 23.07
N ARG A 598 -9.70 15.34 24.28
CA ARG A 598 -9.84 13.92 24.64
C ARG A 598 -11.31 13.51 24.61
N GLN A 599 -12.21 14.30 25.19
CA GLN A 599 -13.65 14.03 25.17
C GLN A 599 -14.24 14.08 23.76
N GLU A 600 -13.78 15.00 22.90
CA GLU A 600 -14.21 15.03 21.50
C GLU A 600 -13.77 13.75 20.77
N LYS A 601 -12.53 13.32 20.94
CA LYS A 601 -12.04 12.05 20.36
C LYS A 601 -12.84 10.85 20.85
N GLU A 602 -13.30 10.84 22.10
CA GLU A 602 -14.20 9.78 22.60
C GLU A 602 -15.56 9.80 21.91
N ALA A 603 -16.12 10.99 21.69
CA ALA A 603 -17.37 11.15 20.95
C ALA A 603 -17.22 10.73 19.47
N GLN A 604 -16.13 11.13 18.80
CA GLN A 604 -15.79 10.71 17.44
C GLN A 604 -15.51 9.20 17.37
N SER A 605 -14.85 8.63 18.37
CA SER A 605 -14.64 7.18 18.45
C SER A 605 -15.96 6.42 18.47
N THR A 606 -16.97 6.95 19.17
CA THR A 606 -18.29 6.35 19.30
C THR A 606 -19.14 6.53 18.03
N PHE A 607 -19.31 7.77 17.56
CA PHE A 607 -20.25 8.09 16.47
C PHE A 607 -19.59 8.21 15.08
N GLY A 608 -18.29 8.41 15.02
CA GLY A 608 -17.52 8.46 13.78
C GLY A 608 -16.95 7.11 13.40
N MET A 609 -16.14 6.55 14.31
CA MET A 609 -15.36 5.33 14.08
C MET A 609 -16.10 4.04 14.46
N LEU A 610 -17.27 4.16 15.11
CA LEU A 610 -18.08 3.02 15.55
C LEU A 610 -17.31 2.04 16.44
N SER A 611 -16.40 2.55 17.27
CA SER A 611 -15.57 1.73 18.15
C SER A 611 -16.43 0.94 19.15
N GLY A 612 -16.02 -0.30 19.42
CA GLY A 612 -16.69 -1.21 20.35
C GLY A 612 -17.20 -2.46 19.65
N ASP A 613 -17.99 -3.24 20.40
CA ASP A 613 -18.68 -4.41 19.86
C ASP A 613 -20.20 -4.20 19.98
N ASP A 614 -20.92 -4.63 18.95
CA ASP A 614 -22.38 -4.56 18.89
C ASP A 614 -22.84 -5.86 18.22
N PRO A 615 -23.53 -6.75 18.95
CA PRO A 615 -23.95 -8.03 18.38
C PRO A 615 -24.96 -7.87 17.24
N GLU A 616 -25.67 -6.75 17.13
CA GLU A 616 -26.62 -6.51 16.03
C GLU A 616 -25.94 -6.07 14.72
N VAL A 617 -24.66 -5.66 14.78
CA VAL A 617 -23.93 -5.12 13.64
C VAL A 617 -22.62 -5.89 13.41
N ALA A 618 -22.53 -6.57 12.26
CA ALA A 618 -21.33 -7.33 11.94
C ALA A 618 -20.08 -6.44 11.86
N PRO A 619 -18.89 -6.94 12.29
CA PRO A 619 -17.63 -6.19 12.15
C PRO A 619 -17.38 -5.67 10.75
N LEU A 620 -17.61 -6.48 9.71
CA LEU A 620 -17.49 -6.07 8.31
C LEU A 620 -18.49 -4.98 7.92
N ARG A 621 -19.76 -5.11 8.33
CA ARG A 621 -20.81 -4.09 8.08
C ARG A 621 -20.46 -2.76 8.76
N ARG A 622 -20.04 -2.82 10.02
CA ARG A 622 -19.59 -1.67 10.80
C ARG A 622 -18.43 -0.94 10.12
N ALA A 623 -17.43 -1.67 9.66
CA ALA A 623 -16.27 -1.08 8.98
C ALA A 623 -16.64 -0.35 7.68
N LEU A 624 -17.58 -0.89 6.90
CA LEU A 624 -18.13 -0.20 5.72
C LEU A 624 -18.94 1.03 6.12
N ALA A 625 -19.78 0.93 7.16
CA ALA A 625 -20.66 2.00 7.60
C ALA A 625 -19.92 3.25 8.13
N VAL A 626 -18.69 3.09 8.67
CA VAL A 626 -17.80 4.22 9.01
C VAL A 626 -17.64 5.17 7.81
N TRP A 627 -17.56 4.61 6.60
CA TRP A 627 -17.36 5.34 5.34
C TRP A 627 -18.66 5.64 4.58
N GLY A 628 -19.83 5.40 5.20
CA GLY A 628 -21.11 5.53 4.52
C GLY A 628 -21.33 4.46 3.43
N LEU A 629 -20.58 3.36 3.49
CA LEU A 629 -20.69 2.23 2.57
C LEU A 629 -21.54 1.12 3.18
N ASN A 630 -22.11 0.29 2.32
CA ASN A 630 -22.80 -0.93 2.71
C ASN A 630 -22.21 -2.15 2.00
N ILE A 631 -22.79 -3.33 2.25
CA ILE A 631 -22.26 -4.59 1.71
C ILE A 631 -22.25 -4.63 0.18
N ASP A 632 -23.14 -3.90 -0.50
CA ASP A 632 -23.24 -3.81 -1.97
C ASP A 632 -22.11 -2.97 -2.61
N ASP A 633 -21.37 -2.18 -1.82
CA ASP A 633 -20.29 -1.32 -2.33
C ASP A 633 -18.94 -2.06 -2.48
N ILE A 634 -18.84 -3.30 -2.01
CA ILE A 634 -17.67 -4.15 -2.30
C ILE A 634 -17.68 -4.50 -3.78
N GLY A 635 -16.69 -4.00 -4.52
CA GLY A 635 -16.60 -4.16 -5.98
C GLY A 635 -15.59 -5.20 -6.44
N VAL A 636 -14.74 -5.72 -5.55
CA VAL A 636 -13.75 -6.75 -5.89
C VAL A 636 -13.43 -7.63 -4.70
N ALA A 637 -13.23 -8.93 -4.95
CA ALA A 637 -12.73 -9.89 -3.97
C ALA A 637 -11.39 -10.47 -4.44
N SER A 638 -10.30 -10.06 -3.79
CA SER A 638 -8.96 -10.60 -4.02
C SER A 638 -8.78 -11.89 -3.23
N PHE A 639 -8.94 -13.01 -3.93
CA PHE A 639 -8.88 -14.34 -3.35
C PHE A 639 -7.45 -14.78 -3.07
N HIS A 640 -7.28 -15.57 -2.00
CA HIS A 640 -6.08 -16.35 -1.79
C HIS A 640 -5.85 -17.30 -2.97
N GLY A 641 -6.90 -17.94 -3.49
CA GLY A 641 -6.96 -18.55 -4.82
C GLY A 641 -5.71 -19.33 -5.19
N THR A 642 -5.47 -20.47 -4.54
CA THR A 642 -4.21 -21.21 -4.66
C THR A 642 -4.22 -22.28 -5.74
N SER A 643 -5.29 -22.45 -6.52
CA SER A 643 -5.40 -23.56 -7.48
C SER A 643 -5.45 -24.94 -6.81
N THR A 644 -5.77 -24.99 -5.52
CA THR A 644 -6.04 -26.25 -4.81
C THR A 644 -7.54 -26.49 -4.73
N LYS A 645 -7.95 -27.76 -4.77
CA LYS A 645 -9.38 -28.12 -4.71
C LYS A 645 -10.05 -27.63 -3.42
N ALA A 646 -9.37 -27.81 -2.28
CA ALA A 646 -9.87 -27.47 -0.96
C ALA A 646 -9.97 -25.95 -0.74
N ASN A 647 -8.93 -25.18 -1.05
CA ASN A 647 -8.92 -23.74 -0.82
C ASN A 647 -10.00 -23.04 -1.64
N ASP A 648 -9.98 -23.19 -2.96
CA ASP A 648 -10.77 -22.33 -3.85
C ASP A 648 -12.28 -22.55 -3.65
N LYS A 649 -12.68 -23.79 -3.32
CA LYS A 649 -14.07 -24.09 -2.93
C LYS A 649 -14.41 -23.51 -1.55
N ASN A 650 -13.53 -23.68 -0.57
CA ASN A 650 -13.76 -23.18 0.79
C ASN A 650 -13.87 -21.65 0.80
N GLU A 651 -12.93 -20.96 0.16
CA GLU A 651 -12.87 -19.51 0.07
C GLU A 651 -14.09 -18.94 -0.66
N SER A 652 -14.49 -19.53 -1.80
CA SER A 652 -15.71 -19.15 -2.49
C SER A 652 -16.95 -19.29 -1.58
N SER A 653 -17.04 -20.41 -0.86
CA SER A 653 -18.12 -20.67 0.09
C SER A 653 -18.14 -19.67 1.26
N VAL A 654 -16.97 -19.25 1.74
CA VAL A 654 -16.85 -18.27 2.84
C VAL A 654 -17.40 -16.92 2.39
N TYR A 655 -16.91 -16.39 1.27
CA TYR A 655 -17.40 -15.11 0.73
C TYR A 655 -18.90 -15.14 0.44
N ASN A 656 -19.37 -16.19 -0.24
CA ASN A 656 -20.79 -16.30 -0.58
C ASN A 656 -21.68 -16.29 0.67
N GLN A 657 -21.30 -17.01 1.72
CA GLN A 657 -22.05 -17.02 2.98
C GLN A 657 -21.98 -15.69 3.72
N GLN A 658 -20.85 -14.99 3.72
CA GLN A 658 -20.76 -13.64 4.29
C GLN A 658 -21.69 -12.67 3.55
N PHE A 659 -21.65 -12.66 2.22
CA PHE A 659 -22.52 -11.79 1.41
C PHE A 659 -24.00 -12.12 1.58
N GLN A 660 -24.35 -13.41 1.58
CA GLN A 660 -25.71 -13.86 1.83
C GLN A 660 -26.19 -13.44 3.23
N HIS A 661 -25.38 -13.67 4.26
CA HIS A 661 -25.73 -13.36 5.65
C HIS A 661 -25.90 -11.85 5.88
N LEU A 662 -25.05 -11.03 5.26
CA LEU A 662 -25.11 -9.57 5.35
C LEU A 662 -26.15 -8.95 4.39
N GLY A 663 -26.90 -9.76 3.64
CA GLY A 663 -27.98 -9.28 2.79
C GLY A 663 -27.52 -8.52 1.54
N ARG A 664 -26.39 -8.92 0.93
CA ARG A 664 -25.97 -8.43 -0.39
C ARG A 664 -27.11 -8.61 -1.40
N SER A 665 -27.31 -7.61 -2.25
CA SER A 665 -28.38 -7.63 -3.25
C SER A 665 -28.16 -8.75 -4.27
N ARG A 666 -29.21 -9.55 -4.54
CA ARG A 666 -29.16 -10.62 -5.53
C ARG A 666 -28.91 -10.04 -6.94
N GLY A 667 -27.99 -10.63 -7.69
CA GLY A 667 -27.54 -10.13 -8.99
C GLY A 667 -26.35 -9.16 -8.91
N ASN A 668 -26.02 -8.66 -7.72
CA ASN A 668 -24.83 -7.83 -7.48
C ASN A 668 -23.62 -8.71 -7.10
N ALA A 669 -23.20 -9.59 -8.01
CA ALA A 669 -22.09 -10.52 -7.78
C ALA A 669 -20.73 -9.80 -7.77
N VAL A 670 -19.86 -10.18 -6.84
CA VAL A 670 -18.52 -9.59 -6.68
C VAL A 670 -17.51 -10.31 -7.57
N PRO A 671 -16.79 -9.59 -8.46
CA PRO A 671 -15.74 -10.18 -9.26
C PRO A 671 -14.55 -10.67 -8.43
N VAL A 672 -14.14 -11.91 -8.71
CA VAL A 672 -13.02 -12.60 -8.07
C VAL A 672 -11.73 -12.34 -8.83
N VAL A 673 -10.72 -11.83 -8.13
CA VAL A 673 -9.35 -11.68 -8.63
C VAL A 673 -8.47 -12.71 -7.92
N ALA A 674 -7.89 -13.64 -8.68
CA ALA A 674 -7.03 -14.71 -8.16
C ALA A 674 -5.59 -14.57 -8.66
N GLN A 675 -4.89 -13.51 -8.24
CA GLN A 675 -3.58 -13.06 -8.74
C GLN A 675 -2.52 -14.18 -8.91
N LYS A 676 -2.58 -15.26 -8.10
CA LYS A 676 -1.63 -16.37 -8.15
C LYS A 676 -1.66 -17.17 -9.45
N TRP A 677 -2.67 -17.00 -10.30
CA TRP A 677 -2.64 -17.53 -11.67
C TRP A 677 -1.38 -17.04 -12.43
N LEU A 678 -0.99 -15.80 -12.15
CA LEU A 678 0.17 -15.14 -12.75
C LEU A 678 1.43 -15.36 -11.92
N THR A 679 1.36 -15.05 -10.62
CA THR A 679 2.56 -14.91 -9.78
C THR A 679 2.99 -16.21 -9.08
N GLY A 680 2.18 -17.26 -9.13
CA GLY A 680 2.32 -18.40 -8.24
C GLY A 680 2.12 -18.00 -6.76
N HIS A 681 2.48 -18.88 -5.84
CA HIS A 681 2.25 -18.72 -4.42
C HIS A 681 3.55 -18.51 -3.64
N PRO A 682 3.83 -17.28 -3.17
CA PRO A 682 5.06 -16.95 -2.43
C PRO A 682 4.93 -17.13 -0.92
N LYS A 683 4.17 -18.14 -0.49
CA LYS A 683 3.92 -18.46 0.93
C LYS A 683 3.59 -17.20 1.76
N GLY A 684 4.45 -16.78 2.68
CA GLY A 684 4.26 -15.64 3.57
C GLY A 684 4.13 -14.28 2.88
N GLY A 685 4.67 -14.12 1.67
CA GLY A 685 4.51 -12.90 0.86
C GLY A 685 3.16 -12.76 0.15
N ALA A 686 2.29 -13.78 0.20
CA ALA A 686 1.13 -13.88 -0.69
C ALA A 686 0.14 -12.72 -0.53
N ALA A 687 -0.26 -12.41 0.70
CA ALA A 687 -1.22 -11.34 0.93
C ALA A 687 -0.60 -9.95 0.68
N ALA A 688 0.72 -9.79 0.74
CA ALA A 688 1.37 -8.51 0.45
C ALA A 688 1.27 -8.17 -1.05
N TRP A 689 1.46 -9.14 -1.95
CA TRP A 689 1.26 -8.95 -3.39
C TRP A 689 -0.22 -8.71 -3.74
N MET A 690 -1.11 -9.45 -3.08
CA MET A 690 -2.55 -9.26 -3.23
C MET A 690 -2.98 -7.87 -2.73
N MET A 691 -2.33 -7.34 -1.68
CA MET A 691 -2.56 -6.00 -1.18
C MET A 691 -2.12 -4.94 -2.20
N CYS A 692 -0.99 -5.12 -2.88
CA CYS A 692 -0.60 -4.29 -4.02
C CYS A 692 -1.68 -4.34 -5.11
N GLY A 693 -2.11 -5.55 -5.51
CA GLY A 693 -3.09 -5.77 -6.58
C GLY A 693 -4.47 -5.18 -6.30
N VAL A 694 -5.04 -5.39 -5.10
CA VAL A 694 -6.35 -4.83 -4.74
C VAL A 694 -6.31 -3.30 -4.68
N THR A 695 -5.20 -2.73 -4.21
CA THR A 695 -5.01 -1.28 -4.16
C THR A 695 -4.89 -0.69 -5.56
N GLN A 696 -4.17 -1.35 -6.47
CA GLN A 696 -4.07 -0.96 -7.88
C GLN A 696 -5.42 -1.09 -8.60
N ALA A 697 -6.17 -2.17 -8.35
CA ALA A 697 -7.51 -2.37 -8.90
C ALA A 697 -8.46 -1.24 -8.50
N ILE A 698 -8.44 -0.85 -7.21
CA ILE A 698 -9.24 0.26 -6.69
C ILE A 698 -8.89 1.58 -7.38
N GLN A 699 -7.61 1.84 -7.60
CA GLN A 699 -7.13 3.11 -8.19
C GLN A 699 -7.40 3.23 -9.68
N ASP A 700 -7.16 2.17 -10.42
CA ASP A 700 -7.31 2.16 -11.88
C ASP A 700 -8.77 1.87 -12.29
N GLY A 701 -9.60 1.41 -11.35
CA GLY A 701 -10.94 0.91 -11.65
C GLY A 701 -10.91 -0.33 -12.55
N ILE A 702 -9.83 -1.12 -12.51
CA ILE A 702 -9.67 -2.32 -13.33
C ILE A 702 -9.78 -3.55 -12.45
N ILE A 703 -10.58 -4.52 -12.88
CA ILE A 703 -10.66 -5.85 -12.29
C ILE A 703 -9.85 -6.79 -13.18
N PRO A 704 -8.65 -7.25 -12.78
CA PRO A 704 -7.86 -8.16 -13.58
C PRO A 704 -8.51 -9.53 -13.71
N GLY A 705 -8.57 -10.06 -14.93
CA GLY A 705 -9.09 -11.40 -15.18
C GLY A 705 -8.08 -12.48 -14.81
N ASN A 706 -8.57 -13.62 -14.32
CA ASN A 706 -7.78 -14.84 -14.24
C ASN A 706 -7.64 -15.43 -15.65
N ARG A 707 -6.55 -15.12 -16.36
CA ARG A 707 -6.37 -15.57 -17.76
C ARG A 707 -6.24 -17.09 -17.90
N ASN A 708 -5.90 -17.78 -16.82
CA ASN A 708 -5.87 -19.24 -16.78
C ASN A 708 -7.22 -19.86 -16.39
N ALA A 709 -8.27 -19.07 -16.20
CA ALA A 709 -9.64 -19.55 -15.99
C ALA A 709 -10.24 -20.07 -17.30
N ASP A 710 -9.70 -21.17 -17.81
CA ASP A 710 -10.13 -21.85 -19.02
C ASP A 710 -11.58 -22.35 -18.92
N ASN A 711 -11.91 -22.97 -17.79
CA ASN A 711 -13.26 -23.37 -17.44
C ASN A 711 -13.42 -23.36 -15.91
N ILE A 712 -14.40 -22.60 -15.42
CA ILE A 712 -14.69 -22.51 -13.98
C ILE A 712 -15.19 -23.86 -13.46
N GLY A 713 -14.75 -24.23 -12.25
CA GLY A 713 -15.21 -25.45 -11.59
C GLY A 713 -16.74 -25.48 -11.49
N PRO A 714 -17.42 -26.53 -11.97
CA PRO A 714 -18.89 -26.59 -11.94
C PRO A 714 -19.46 -26.51 -10.52
N GLU A 715 -18.69 -26.98 -9.52
CA GLU A 715 -19.04 -26.87 -8.11
C GLU A 715 -19.03 -25.43 -7.58
N LEU A 716 -18.48 -24.46 -8.31
CA LEU A 716 -18.48 -23.05 -7.91
C LEU A 716 -19.73 -22.30 -8.38
N GLN A 717 -20.54 -22.90 -9.25
CA GLN A 717 -21.79 -22.29 -9.76
C GLN A 717 -22.82 -22.04 -8.65
N GLU A 718 -22.74 -22.77 -7.53
CA GLU A 718 -23.64 -22.59 -6.37
C GLU A 718 -23.43 -21.26 -5.64
N PHE A 719 -22.31 -20.57 -5.87
CA PHE A 719 -21.95 -19.33 -5.18
C PHE A 719 -22.45 -18.09 -5.93
N GLU A 720 -23.76 -17.79 -5.81
CA GLU A 720 -24.46 -16.75 -6.58
C GLU A 720 -23.94 -15.30 -6.39
N PHE A 721 -23.20 -15.01 -5.31
CA PHE A 721 -22.66 -13.67 -5.05
C PHE A 721 -21.25 -13.46 -5.60
N LEU A 722 -20.72 -14.40 -6.38
CA LEU A 722 -19.38 -14.34 -6.95
C LEU A 722 -19.43 -14.48 -8.48
N VAL A 723 -18.55 -13.76 -9.17
CA VAL A 723 -18.29 -13.95 -10.59
C VAL A 723 -16.80 -14.12 -10.83
N TYR A 724 -16.42 -15.05 -11.70
CA TYR A 724 -15.02 -15.45 -11.92
C TYR A 724 -14.55 -14.99 -13.31
N PRO A 725 -14.12 -13.73 -13.48
CA PRO A 725 -13.74 -13.19 -14.78
C PRO A 725 -12.43 -13.82 -15.30
N SER A 726 -12.43 -14.27 -16.56
CA SER A 726 -11.22 -14.75 -17.26
C SER A 726 -10.46 -13.65 -18.00
N LYS A 727 -11.07 -12.47 -18.15
CA LYS A 727 -10.51 -11.30 -18.84
C LYS A 727 -10.68 -10.07 -17.97
N SER A 728 -9.77 -9.11 -18.12
CA SER A 728 -9.83 -7.87 -17.37
C SER A 728 -11.07 -7.05 -17.74
N ILE A 729 -11.66 -6.39 -16.74
CA ILE A 729 -12.84 -5.54 -16.89
C ILE A 729 -12.47 -4.14 -16.41
N GLN A 730 -12.59 -3.14 -17.29
CA GLN A 730 -12.54 -1.73 -16.90
C GLN A 730 -13.92 -1.34 -16.34
N THR A 731 -13.93 -0.78 -15.14
CA THR A 731 -15.11 -0.24 -14.47
C THR A 731 -15.06 1.30 -14.46
N ASP A 732 -16.16 1.91 -14.04
CA ASP A 732 -16.28 3.34 -13.74
C ASP A 732 -15.69 3.72 -12.37
N GLY A 733 -15.45 2.74 -11.50
CA GLY A 733 -14.75 2.89 -10.23
C GLY A 733 -15.00 1.72 -9.27
N ILE A 734 -14.09 1.50 -8.34
CA ILE A 734 -14.23 0.48 -7.29
C ILE A 734 -14.14 1.17 -5.93
N LYS A 735 -15.23 1.12 -5.16
CA LYS A 735 -15.32 1.80 -3.86
C LYS A 735 -14.58 1.04 -2.75
N ALA A 736 -14.70 -0.28 -2.73
CA ALA A 736 -14.07 -1.13 -1.74
C ALA A 736 -13.70 -2.51 -2.31
N GLY A 737 -12.63 -3.10 -1.76
CA GLY A 737 -12.18 -4.45 -2.07
C GLY A 737 -11.99 -5.27 -0.80
N LEU A 738 -12.34 -6.56 -0.87
CA LEU A 738 -12.05 -7.52 0.18
C LEU A 738 -10.92 -8.45 -0.23
N LEU A 739 -9.98 -8.69 0.67
CA LEU A 739 -8.87 -9.61 0.49
C LEU A 739 -8.92 -10.69 1.57
N THR A 740 -8.80 -11.95 1.21
CA THR A 740 -8.66 -13.07 2.17
C THR A 740 -7.36 -13.83 1.98
N SER A 741 -6.85 -14.40 3.07
CA SER A 741 -5.68 -15.28 3.03
C SER A 741 -5.84 -16.43 3.99
N PHE A 742 -5.42 -17.64 3.58
CA PHE A 742 -5.53 -18.86 4.38
C PHE A 742 -4.17 -19.56 4.47
N GLY A 743 -3.64 -19.65 5.69
CA GLY A 743 -2.38 -20.32 6.00
C GLY A 743 -2.58 -21.65 6.72
N PHE A 744 -1.58 -22.53 6.59
CA PHE A 744 -1.50 -23.76 7.38
C PHE A 744 -1.51 -23.46 8.87
N GLY A 745 -2.11 -24.35 9.66
CA GLY A 745 -2.27 -24.12 11.10
C GLY A 745 -3.49 -23.26 11.45
N GLN A 746 -4.51 -23.25 10.59
CA GLN A 746 -5.75 -22.49 10.77
C GLN A 746 -5.49 -20.98 10.90
N VAL A 747 -4.69 -20.41 9.99
CA VAL A 747 -4.46 -18.96 9.95
C VAL A 747 -5.30 -18.37 8.83
N GLY A 748 -6.60 -18.16 9.09
CA GLY A 748 -7.48 -17.43 8.19
C GLY A 748 -7.41 -15.93 8.47
N GLY A 749 -7.51 -15.09 7.44
CA GLY A 749 -7.65 -13.66 7.66
C GLY A 749 -8.33 -12.92 6.53
N GLN A 750 -8.82 -11.71 6.84
CA GLN A 750 -9.53 -10.84 5.92
C GLN A 750 -9.12 -9.38 6.11
N VAL A 751 -9.00 -8.64 4.99
CA VAL A 751 -8.74 -7.20 4.96
C VAL A 751 -9.80 -6.52 4.10
N LEU A 752 -10.33 -5.40 4.58
CA LEU A 752 -11.16 -4.48 3.81
C LEU A 752 -10.35 -3.25 3.42
N VAL A 753 -10.28 -2.99 2.12
CA VAL A 753 -9.64 -1.79 1.55
C VAL A 753 -10.71 -0.89 0.96
N VAL A 754 -10.73 0.39 1.36
CA VAL A 754 -11.65 1.41 0.83
C VAL A 754 -10.87 2.41 -0.03
N HIS A 755 -11.52 2.92 -1.08
CA HIS A 755 -10.96 3.91 -1.99
C HIS A 755 -10.52 5.19 -1.24
N PRO A 756 -9.34 5.76 -1.53
CA PRO A 756 -8.78 6.88 -0.77
C PRO A 756 -9.62 8.16 -0.81
N ASP A 757 -10.40 8.38 -1.87
CA ASP A 757 -11.30 9.55 -2.00
C ASP A 757 -12.29 9.68 -0.83
N TYR A 758 -12.72 8.58 -0.20
CA TYR A 758 -13.62 8.64 0.96
C TYR A 758 -12.97 9.33 2.16
N LEU A 759 -11.65 9.21 2.33
CA LEU A 759 -10.89 9.93 3.33
C LEU A 759 -10.62 11.38 2.91
N LEU A 760 -10.22 11.58 1.65
CA LEU A 760 -9.87 12.91 1.16
C LEU A 760 -11.08 13.85 1.07
N ALA A 761 -12.28 13.32 0.88
CA ALA A 761 -13.53 14.07 0.95
C ALA A 761 -14.00 14.37 2.39
N ALA A 762 -13.52 13.59 3.37
CA ALA A 762 -13.84 13.72 4.78
C ALA A 762 -13.01 14.78 5.53
N ILE A 763 -11.96 15.32 4.89
CA ILE A 763 -11.20 16.45 5.43
C ILE A 763 -11.72 17.78 4.91
N GLU A 764 -11.35 18.87 5.58
CA GLU A 764 -11.77 20.21 5.19
C GLU A 764 -11.11 20.64 3.87
N PRO A 765 -11.80 21.42 3.00
CA PRO A 765 -11.25 21.84 1.71
C PRO A 765 -9.87 22.52 1.80
N ALA A 766 -9.66 23.37 2.81
CA ALA A 766 -8.37 24.03 3.03
C ALA A 766 -7.24 23.05 3.39
N GLU A 767 -7.54 22.02 4.20
CA GLU A 767 -6.60 20.95 4.53
C GLU A 767 -6.27 20.12 3.30
N TYR A 768 -7.28 19.83 2.46
CA TYR A 768 -7.07 19.12 1.20
C TYR A 768 -6.15 19.88 0.24
N GLU A 769 -6.34 21.19 0.06
CA GLU A 769 -5.44 22.01 -0.77
C GLU A 769 -4.00 22.03 -0.25
N SER A 770 -3.83 22.10 1.08
CA SER A 770 -2.52 22.00 1.74
C SER A 770 -1.88 20.63 1.49
N TYR A 771 -2.65 19.55 1.62
CA TYR A 771 -2.21 18.19 1.33
C TYR A 771 -1.78 18.03 -0.14
N LYS A 772 -2.58 18.49 -1.10
CA LYS A 772 -2.26 18.45 -2.54
C LYS A 772 -0.92 19.15 -2.82
N SER A 773 -0.72 20.33 -2.23
CA SER A 773 0.51 21.12 -2.41
C SER A 773 1.75 20.39 -1.87
N LYS A 774 1.66 19.82 -0.65
CA LYS A 774 2.76 19.05 -0.05
C LYS A 774 3.07 17.78 -0.86
N ARG A 775 2.03 17.04 -1.25
CA ARG A 775 2.15 15.80 -2.00
C ARG A 775 2.78 16.02 -3.37
N PHE A 776 2.42 17.09 -4.07
CA PHE A 776 2.98 17.43 -5.39
C PHE A 776 4.51 17.59 -5.36
N VAL A 777 5.06 18.20 -4.30
CA VAL A 777 6.51 18.33 -4.12
C VAL A 777 7.16 16.95 -3.96
N ARG A 778 6.52 16.06 -3.19
CA ARG A 778 7.01 14.69 -2.94
C ARG A 778 6.94 13.81 -4.17
N GLU A 779 5.86 13.88 -4.93
CA GLU A 779 5.72 13.14 -6.19
C GLU A 779 6.89 13.42 -7.14
N ARG A 780 7.29 14.69 -7.26
CA ARG A 780 8.47 15.10 -8.05
C ARG A 780 9.78 14.57 -7.47
N ALA A 781 9.92 14.55 -6.14
CA ALA A 781 11.10 13.99 -5.49
C ALA A 781 11.20 12.47 -5.73
N SER A 782 10.09 11.74 -5.61
CA SER A 782 10.03 10.31 -5.92
C SER A 782 10.28 10.01 -7.38
N TYR A 783 9.70 10.80 -8.30
CA TYR A 783 9.99 10.70 -9.73
C TYR A 783 11.49 10.85 -10.01
N ARG A 784 12.14 11.87 -9.41
CA ARG A 784 13.59 12.06 -9.53
C ARG A 784 14.36 10.86 -8.97
N LYS A 785 14.00 10.39 -7.78
CA LYS A 785 14.63 9.23 -7.13
C LYS A 785 14.51 7.96 -7.97
N PHE A 786 13.38 7.74 -8.64
CA PHE A 786 13.18 6.61 -9.54
C PHE A 786 14.04 6.72 -10.80
N ASN A 787 14.18 7.91 -11.37
CA ASN A 787 15.10 8.14 -12.49
C ASN A 787 16.57 7.96 -12.06
N ASP A 788 16.95 8.41 -10.87
CA ASP A 788 18.28 8.18 -10.29
C ASP A 788 18.53 6.68 -10.01
N PHE A 789 17.49 5.90 -9.70
CA PHE A 789 17.59 4.44 -9.64
C PHE A 789 17.96 3.85 -11.01
N LEU A 790 17.18 4.16 -12.04
CA LEU A 790 17.38 3.60 -13.38
C LEU A 790 18.71 4.01 -14.01
N THR A 791 19.17 5.23 -13.73
CA THR A 791 20.36 5.81 -14.37
C THR A 791 21.63 5.62 -13.54
N LYS A 792 21.53 5.68 -12.20
CA LYS A 792 22.69 5.68 -11.28
C LYS A 792 22.69 4.51 -10.30
N ARG A 793 21.74 3.57 -10.39
CA ARG A 793 21.63 2.39 -9.51
C ARG A 793 21.52 2.75 -8.02
N SER A 794 20.73 3.77 -7.72
CA SER A 794 20.69 4.41 -6.39
C SER A 794 19.32 4.34 -5.70
N LEU A 795 18.59 3.23 -5.85
CA LEU A 795 17.29 3.09 -5.17
C LEU A 795 17.50 2.94 -3.65
N VAL A 796 18.25 1.91 -3.27
CA VAL A 796 18.63 1.60 -1.90
C VAL A 796 19.87 2.42 -1.56
N ILE A 797 19.78 3.26 -0.53
CA ILE A 797 20.91 4.02 0.01
C ILE A 797 21.04 3.61 1.47
N LEU A 798 22.11 2.88 1.79
CA LEU A 798 22.36 2.41 3.15
C LEU A 798 22.80 3.58 4.04
N LYS A 799 22.36 3.56 5.30
CA LYS A 799 22.76 4.51 6.33
C LYS A 799 23.96 3.94 7.10
N GLU A 800 25.04 4.71 7.17
CA GLU A 800 26.24 4.32 7.93
C GLU A 800 26.11 4.62 9.42
N THR A 801 25.33 5.65 9.78
CA THR A 801 25.16 6.11 11.17
C THR A 801 23.69 6.41 11.49
N PRO A 802 23.27 6.27 12.76
CA PRO A 802 21.99 6.79 13.25
C PRO A 802 21.88 8.31 13.02
N PRO A 803 20.65 8.88 13.03
CA PRO A 803 20.45 10.33 12.87
C PRO A 803 20.95 11.14 14.09
N TYR A 804 21.44 10.49 15.14
CA TYR A 804 21.98 11.09 16.36
C TYR A 804 23.36 10.51 16.68
N ILE A 805 24.19 11.30 17.35
CA ILE A 805 25.48 10.85 17.90
C ILE A 805 25.25 9.97 19.14
N PRO A 806 26.17 9.05 19.49
CA PRO A 806 26.01 8.15 20.63
C PRO A 806 25.69 8.86 21.94
N GLU A 807 26.30 10.01 22.20
CA GLU A 807 26.08 10.79 23.44
C GLU A 807 24.67 11.38 23.52
N LEU A 808 24.00 11.58 22.39
CA LEU A 808 22.66 12.17 22.31
C LEU A 808 21.55 11.11 22.32
N GLU A 809 21.88 9.84 22.09
CA GLU A 809 20.91 8.73 22.04
C GLU A 809 19.92 8.73 23.22
N PRO A 810 20.34 8.73 24.50
CA PRO A 810 19.38 8.74 25.61
C PRO A 810 18.53 10.02 25.64
N HIS A 811 19.08 11.15 25.22
CA HIS A 811 18.36 12.43 25.18
C HIS A 811 17.30 12.47 24.08
N VAL A 812 17.57 11.84 22.92
CA VAL A 812 16.57 11.68 21.86
C VAL A 812 15.50 10.72 22.32
N LEU A 813 15.87 9.51 22.74
CA LEU A 813 14.91 8.43 23.01
C LEU A 813 13.99 8.69 24.20
N LEU A 814 14.45 9.44 25.21
CA LEU A 814 13.64 9.83 26.36
C LEU A 814 12.79 11.08 26.12
N ASN A 815 13.04 11.83 25.03
CA ASN A 815 12.34 13.06 24.72
C ASN A 815 11.32 12.87 23.57
N PRO A 816 10.02 12.73 23.86
CA PRO A 816 9.00 12.51 22.84
C PRO A 816 8.83 13.68 21.85
N LEU A 817 9.39 14.86 22.17
CA LEU A 817 9.39 16.05 21.32
C LEU A 817 10.62 16.16 20.43
N ALA A 818 11.63 15.32 20.60
CA ALA A 818 12.82 15.33 19.78
C ALA A 818 12.45 15.10 18.30
N ARG A 819 12.90 16.00 17.42
CA ARG A 819 12.75 15.89 15.97
C ARG A 819 14.08 16.12 15.27
N ALA A 820 14.28 15.41 14.18
CA ALA A 820 15.40 15.62 13.27
C ALA A 820 15.13 16.85 12.39
N SER A 821 16.21 17.45 11.91
CA SER A 821 16.18 18.56 10.96
C SER A 821 17.11 18.27 9.80
N LYS A 822 16.87 18.91 8.66
CA LYS A 822 17.72 18.71 7.50
C LYS A 822 19.10 19.29 7.78
N ASP A 823 20.14 18.50 7.56
CA ASP A 823 21.53 18.91 7.79
C ASP A 823 22.19 19.48 6.52
N SER A 824 23.48 19.81 6.61
CA SER A 824 24.26 20.32 5.48
C SER A 824 24.56 19.27 4.40
N THR A 825 24.45 17.97 4.71
CA THR A 825 24.63 16.88 3.73
C THR A 825 23.37 16.64 2.90
N GLY A 826 22.24 17.21 3.34
CA GLY A 826 20.93 17.04 2.72
C GLY A 826 20.12 15.88 3.29
N SER A 827 20.65 15.17 4.30
CA SER A 827 19.99 14.14 5.11
C SER A 827 19.29 14.77 6.32
N TYR A 828 18.77 13.95 7.24
CA TYR A 828 18.13 14.40 8.48
C TYR A 828 18.91 13.93 9.70
N ALA A 829 19.20 14.85 10.61
CA ALA A 829 19.92 14.58 11.85
C ALA A 829 19.37 15.40 13.03
N TYR A 830 19.62 14.90 14.23
CA TYR A 830 19.31 15.60 15.49
C TYR A 830 20.37 16.66 15.81
N PRO A 831 20.01 17.71 16.58
CA PRO A 831 20.98 18.70 17.04
C PRO A 831 22.11 18.05 17.85
N LYS A 832 23.36 18.48 17.63
CA LYS A 832 24.53 17.88 18.30
C LYS A 832 24.60 18.09 19.82
N LYS A 833 23.81 19.03 20.36
CA LYS A 833 23.81 19.38 21.79
C LYS A 833 22.45 19.07 22.40
N PRO A 834 22.38 18.41 23.59
CA PRO A 834 21.13 18.13 24.28
C PRO A 834 20.26 19.37 24.51
N ASP A 835 20.88 20.51 24.86
CA ASP A 835 20.17 21.77 25.16
C ASP A 835 19.40 22.36 23.96
N HIS A 836 19.68 21.88 22.75
CA HIS A 836 18.95 22.29 21.54
C HIS A 836 17.73 21.42 21.25
N LEU A 837 17.50 20.34 22.02
CA LEU A 837 16.28 19.56 21.93
C LEU A 837 15.14 20.29 22.67
N PRO A 838 13.92 20.28 22.12
CA PRO A 838 12.78 20.90 22.79
C PRO A 838 12.46 20.18 24.10
N THR A 839 12.49 20.90 25.22
CA THR A 839 12.22 20.34 26.57
C THR A 839 10.79 20.58 27.04
N LYS A 840 10.06 21.49 26.41
CA LYS A 840 8.67 21.81 26.71
C LYS A 840 7.82 21.67 25.45
N VAL A 841 6.58 21.21 25.63
CA VAL A 841 5.57 21.32 24.58
C VAL A 841 5.42 22.81 24.28
N ASN A 842 5.50 23.19 23.00
CA ASN A 842 5.28 24.57 22.60
C ASN A 842 3.77 24.84 22.71
N ILE A 843 3.30 25.10 23.93
CA ILE A 843 1.91 25.41 24.17
C ILE A 843 1.68 26.80 23.59
N ALA A 844 0.84 26.91 22.57
CA ALA A 844 0.39 28.19 22.01
C ALA A 844 -0.51 28.98 22.99
N ALA A 845 -0.33 28.83 24.32
CA ALA A 845 -1.15 29.44 25.36
C ALA A 845 -0.66 30.85 25.71
N LYS A 846 -0.41 31.69 24.69
CA LYS A 846 -0.29 33.13 24.94
C LYS A 846 -1.63 33.75 25.33
N THR A 847 -2.77 33.13 24.98
CA THR A 847 -4.06 33.82 25.08
C THR A 847 -4.87 33.56 26.34
N ALA A 848 -4.80 32.38 26.95
CA ALA A 848 -5.51 32.12 28.20
C ALA A 848 -4.86 32.81 29.41
N SER A 849 -3.53 32.89 29.41
CA SER A 849 -2.79 33.77 30.32
C SER A 849 -3.25 35.23 30.14
N LEU A 850 -3.39 35.69 28.89
CA LEU A 850 -3.88 37.05 28.60
C LEU A 850 -5.31 37.25 29.11
N ALA A 851 -6.23 36.32 28.85
CA ALA A 851 -7.63 36.40 29.26
C ALA A 851 -7.80 36.37 30.79
N ALA A 852 -7.06 35.52 31.51
CA ALA A 852 -7.09 35.48 32.97
C ALA A 852 -6.59 36.79 33.59
N THR A 853 -5.47 37.33 33.09
CA THR A 853 -4.90 38.61 33.56
C THR A 853 -5.78 39.82 33.19
N ILE A 854 -6.46 39.79 32.04
CA ILE A 854 -7.33 40.89 31.60
C ILE A 854 -8.67 40.89 32.36
N THR A 855 -9.30 39.73 32.59
CA THR A 855 -10.57 39.62 33.35
C THR A 855 -10.41 40.22 34.75
N GLN A 856 -9.26 39.93 35.38
CA GLN A 856 -8.90 40.39 36.71
C GLN A 856 -8.66 41.90 36.81
N LYS A 857 -8.14 42.53 35.75
CA LYS A 857 -7.86 43.97 35.71
C LYS A 857 -9.14 44.82 35.68
N TYR A 858 -10.21 44.31 35.07
CA TYR A 858 -11.40 45.11 34.73
C TYR A 858 -12.64 44.85 35.60
N GLU A 859 -12.69 43.77 36.38
CA GLU A 859 -13.82 43.48 37.29
C GLU A 859 -13.99 44.51 38.43
N ASN A 860 -12.98 45.36 38.69
CA ASN A 860 -12.99 46.36 39.77
C ASN A 860 -12.80 47.83 39.28
N GLU A 861 -12.88 48.11 37.97
CA GLU A 861 -12.81 49.49 37.46
C GLU A 861 -14.20 50.15 37.42
N ASP A 862 -14.38 51.31 38.08
CA ASP A 862 -15.64 52.07 38.10
C ASP A 862 -16.15 52.49 36.70
N SER A 863 -15.30 52.43 35.67
CA SER A 863 -15.65 52.77 34.28
C SER A 863 -16.21 51.58 33.47
N VAL A 864 -16.23 50.37 34.03
CA VAL A 864 -16.63 49.12 33.35
C VAL A 864 -18.06 48.74 33.73
N PHE A 865 -18.94 48.60 32.74
CA PHE A 865 -20.31 48.11 32.94
C PHE A 865 -20.35 46.59 33.17
N GLY A 866 -19.62 45.85 32.33
CA GLY A 866 -19.64 44.40 32.34
C GLY A 866 -18.54 43.77 31.51
N VAL A 867 -18.13 42.59 31.93
CA VAL A 867 -17.14 41.76 31.23
C VAL A 867 -17.85 40.48 30.78
N GLY A 868 -17.60 40.06 29.55
CA GLY A 868 -18.09 38.82 28.99
C GLY A 868 -16.93 38.03 28.41
N THR A 869 -16.83 36.75 28.78
CA THR A 869 -15.90 35.81 28.16
C THR A 869 -16.69 34.64 27.62
N ASP A 870 -16.25 34.13 26.49
CA ASP A 870 -16.85 32.96 25.85
C ASP A 870 -15.77 32.09 25.24
N VAL A 871 -15.92 30.78 25.39
CA VAL A 871 -15.01 29.76 24.88
C VAL A 871 -15.82 28.70 24.17
N GLU A 872 -15.48 28.42 22.91
CA GLU A 872 -16.15 27.39 22.13
C GLU A 872 -15.14 26.49 21.43
N MET A 873 -15.42 25.19 21.44
CA MET A 873 -14.77 24.25 20.53
C MET A 873 -15.10 24.66 19.08
N ILE A 874 -14.09 24.79 18.23
CA ILE A 874 -14.28 25.18 16.82
C ILE A 874 -15.25 24.21 16.13
N THR A 875 -15.15 22.92 16.46
CA THR A 875 -15.99 21.85 15.91
C THR A 875 -17.43 21.86 16.42
N ALA A 876 -17.72 22.56 17.52
CA ALA A 876 -19.07 22.68 18.07
C ALA A 876 -19.90 23.78 17.38
N VAL A 877 -19.25 24.75 16.72
CA VAL A 877 -19.92 25.86 16.04
C VAL A 877 -20.68 25.34 14.81
N PRO A 878 -22.02 25.48 14.74
CA PRO A 878 -22.80 25.00 13.61
C PRO A 878 -22.42 25.72 12.31
N GLN A 879 -22.48 24.99 11.20
CA GLN A 879 -22.12 25.50 9.87
C GLN A 879 -23.23 25.36 8.84
N SER A 880 -24.45 25.05 9.27
CA SER A 880 -25.58 25.01 8.33
C SER A 880 -25.85 26.39 7.78
N ASP A 881 -26.25 26.48 6.50
CA ASP A 881 -26.57 27.76 5.85
C ASP A 881 -27.59 28.56 6.66
N VAL A 882 -28.60 27.88 7.23
CA VAL A 882 -29.60 28.47 8.13
C VAL A 882 -28.96 29.12 9.36
N PHE A 883 -27.94 28.51 9.96
CA PHE A 883 -27.23 29.10 11.09
C PHE A 883 -26.39 30.30 10.65
N LEU A 884 -25.64 30.15 9.55
CA LEU A 884 -24.76 31.19 9.02
C LEU A 884 -25.56 32.45 8.64
N GLU A 885 -26.64 32.30 7.86
CA GLU A 885 -27.49 33.41 7.41
C GLU A 885 -28.17 34.13 8.58
N ARG A 886 -28.60 33.38 9.59
CA ARG A 886 -29.31 33.90 10.77
C ARG A 886 -28.39 34.68 11.72
N ASN A 887 -27.14 34.29 11.84
CA ASN A 887 -26.24 34.78 12.91
C ASN A 887 -25.09 35.68 12.43
N PHE A 888 -24.73 35.63 11.15
CA PHE A 888 -23.62 36.39 10.59
C PHE A 888 -24.08 37.35 9.48
N THR A 889 -23.37 38.47 9.35
CA THR A 889 -23.52 39.39 8.22
C THR A 889 -22.70 38.91 7.02
N ASP A 890 -23.06 39.37 5.83
CA ASP A 890 -22.33 39.00 4.60
C ASP A 890 -20.87 39.46 4.65
N GLN A 891 -20.60 40.58 5.33
CA GLN A 891 -19.25 41.09 5.54
C GLN A 891 -18.44 40.20 6.49
N GLU A 892 -19.06 39.64 7.54
CA GLU A 892 -18.41 38.67 8.42
C GLU A 892 -18.06 37.38 7.68
N LEU A 893 -19.00 36.83 6.92
CA LEU A 893 -18.79 35.60 6.16
C LEU A 893 -17.74 35.78 5.05
N ALA A 894 -17.74 36.93 4.37
CA ALA A 894 -16.72 37.26 3.38
C ALA A 894 -15.32 37.29 3.99
N TYR A 895 -15.16 37.85 5.20
CA TYR A 895 -13.90 37.83 5.92
C TYR A 895 -13.49 36.41 6.30
N CYS A 896 -14.38 35.63 6.92
CA CYS A 896 -14.06 34.26 7.35
C CYS A 896 -13.66 33.38 6.16
N ARG A 897 -14.32 33.52 5.00
CA ARG A 897 -14.00 32.75 3.78
C ARG A 897 -12.62 33.08 3.19
N GLN A 898 -12.05 34.24 3.51
CA GLN A 898 -10.70 34.64 3.10
C GLN A 898 -9.61 34.22 4.10
N SER A 899 -10.01 33.73 5.28
CA SER A 899 -9.09 33.21 6.29
C SER A 899 -8.41 31.92 5.81
N SER A 900 -7.20 31.66 6.32
CA SER A 900 -6.50 30.38 6.12
C SER A 900 -7.26 29.21 6.75
N ASP A 901 -8.03 29.47 7.80
CA ASP A 901 -8.95 28.52 8.42
C ASP A 901 -10.32 29.21 8.57
N PHE A 902 -11.27 28.78 7.75
CA PHE A 902 -12.64 29.28 7.76
C PHE A 902 -13.33 28.95 9.09
N ASN A 903 -13.15 27.74 9.61
CA ASN A 903 -13.85 27.22 10.78
C ASN A 903 -13.36 27.92 12.05
N ALA A 904 -12.04 28.05 12.21
CA ALA A 904 -11.46 28.77 13.34
C ALA A 904 -11.85 30.26 13.32
N SER A 905 -11.85 30.88 12.12
CA SER A 905 -12.25 32.29 11.98
C SER A 905 -13.73 32.49 12.29
N LEU A 906 -14.59 31.59 11.80
CA LEU A 906 -16.03 31.61 12.07
C LEU A 906 -16.30 31.43 13.58
N ALA A 907 -15.63 30.47 14.22
CA ALA A 907 -15.75 30.23 15.65
C ALA A 907 -15.24 31.41 16.49
N GLY A 908 -14.16 32.07 16.07
CA GLY A 908 -13.68 33.30 16.69
C GLY A 908 -14.70 34.44 16.65
N LYS A 909 -15.42 34.60 15.53
CA LYS A 909 -16.50 35.59 15.45
C LYS A 909 -17.73 35.19 16.26
N TRP A 910 -18.07 33.90 16.28
CA TRP A 910 -19.19 33.38 17.07
C TRP A 910 -18.98 33.64 18.57
N THR A 911 -17.82 33.26 19.09
CA THR A 911 -17.45 33.48 20.50
C THR A 911 -17.43 34.98 20.84
N ALA A 912 -16.98 35.84 19.93
CA ALA A 912 -17.03 37.29 20.14
C ALA A 912 -18.45 37.84 20.29
N LYS A 913 -19.41 37.31 19.53
CA LYS A 913 -20.82 37.70 19.65
C LYS A 913 -21.41 37.26 20.98
N GLU A 914 -21.15 36.02 21.39
CA GLU A 914 -21.60 35.48 22.69
C GLU A 914 -20.96 36.23 23.87
N ALA A 915 -19.66 36.50 23.81
CA ALA A 915 -18.95 37.30 24.80
C ALA A 915 -19.52 38.73 24.90
N ALA A 916 -19.82 39.38 23.78
CA ALA A 916 -20.46 40.70 23.77
C ALA A 916 -21.86 40.68 24.39
N PHE A 917 -22.65 39.64 24.10
CA PHE A 917 -23.96 39.44 24.70
C PHE A 917 -23.87 39.22 26.23
N LYS A 918 -22.93 38.40 26.70
CA LYS A 918 -22.61 38.19 28.12
C LYS A 918 -22.20 39.51 28.79
N ALA A 919 -21.33 40.30 28.16
CA ALA A 919 -20.85 41.60 28.69
C ALA A 919 -21.97 42.63 28.89
N MET A 920 -23.00 42.61 28.03
CA MET A 920 -24.17 43.49 28.15
C MET A 920 -25.12 43.11 29.30
N LYS A 921 -24.92 41.97 30.00
CA LYS A 921 -25.77 41.48 31.11
C LYS A 921 -27.27 41.50 30.78
N THR A 922 -27.62 41.13 29.55
CA THR A 922 -29.00 41.14 29.04
C THR A 922 -29.68 39.80 29.24
N LEU A 923 -30.97 39.80 29.60
CA LEU A 923 -31.77 38.57 29.64
C LEU A 923 -31.89 38.00 28.22
N SER A 924 -31.61 36.70 28.08
CA SER A 924 -31.74 35.99 26.80
C SER A 924 -33.19 35.97 26.31
N LYS A 925 -33.36 36.10 24.98
CA LYS A 925 -34.64 35.90 24.30
C LYS A 925 -34.88 34.43 23.90
N GLY A 926 -34.08 33.52 24.45
CA GLY A 926 -34.07 32.09 24.14
C GLY A 926 -32.94 31.70 23.18
N ALA A 927 -32.59 30.41 23.16
CA ALA A 927 -31.46 29.84 22.40
C ALA A 927 -31.56 29.98 20.87
N GLY A 928 -32.69 30.46 20.34
CA GLY A 928 -32.94 30.66 18.91
C GLY A 928 -32.86 32.12 18.42
N ALA A 929 -32.54 33.06 19.30
CA ALA A 929 -32.45 34.48 18.95
C ALA A 929 -31.29 34.74 17.98
N ALA A 930 -31.53 35.57 16.96
CA ALA A 930 -30.50 35.92 15.98
C ALA A 930 -29.42 36.81 16.60
N MET A 931 -28.16 36.43 16.41
CA MET A 931 -26.99 37.20 16.90
C MET A 931 -26.43 38.18 15.85
N LYS A 932 -27.10 38.32 14.70
CA LYS A 932 -26.69 39.17 13.58
C LYS A 932 -26.66 40.66 13.91
N GLU A 933 -27.40 41.10 14.93
CA GLU A 933 -27.38 42.49 15.40
C GLU A 933 -26.07 42.89 16.11
N ILE A 934 -25.29 41.91 16.56
CA ILE A 934 -23.94 42.09 17.12
C ILE A 934 -22.96 41.73 16.01
N GLU A 935 -22.46 42.73 15.27
CA GLU A 935 -21.56 42.53 14.15
C GLU A 935 -20.09 42.69 14.59
N ILE A 936 -19.23 41.75 14.17
CA ILE A 936 -17.80 41.72 14.49
C ILE A 936 -16.99 42.09 13.24
N LEU A 937 -16.46 43.30 13.22
CA LEU A 937 -15.69 43.86 12.10
C LEU A 937 -14.19 43.81 12.39
N SER A 938 -13.37 43.73 11.34
CA SER A 938 -11.91 43.83 11.46
C SER A 938 -11.50 45.26 11.10
N GLY A 939 -11.02 46.03 12.09
CA GLY A 939 -10.54 47.41 11.94
C GLY A 939 -9.00 47.51 11.90
N PRO A 940 -8.45 48.70 11.56
CA PRO A 940 -7.00 48.93 11.49
C PRO A 940 -6.26 48.81 12.83
N SER A 941 -6.98 48.88 13.96
CA SER A 941 -6.46 48.74 15.32
C SER A 941 -6.82 47.40 16.00
N GLY A 942 -7.56 46.51 15.34
CA GLY A 942 -8.03 45.24 15.90
C GLY A 942 -9.51 44.94 15.59
N PRO A 943 -10.08 43.86 16.15
CA PRO A 943 -11.49 43.55 16.00
C PRO A 943 -12.39 44.55 16.75
N GLU A 944 -13.51 44.93 16.14
CA GLU A 944 -14.45 45.94 16.65
C GLU A 944 -15.88 45.38 16.68
N ILE A 945 -16.64 45.75 17.71
CA ILE A 945 -18.06 45.39 17.84
C ILE A 945 -18.92 46.55 17.34
N LYS A 946 -19.78 46.25 16.37
CA LYS A 946 -20.79 47.17 15.87
C LYS A 946 -22.17 46.62 16.17
N LEU A 947 -22.91 47.33 17.03
CA LEU A 947 -24.27 46.97 17.37
C LEU A 947 -25.26 47.66 16.43
N THR A 948 -26.27 46.92 15.99
CA THR A 948 -27.42 47.43 15.23
C THR A 948 -28.73 47.01 15.90
N GLY A 949 -29.87 47.47 15.38
CA GLY A 949 -31.19 46.98 15.78
C GLY A 949 -31.49 47.10 17.28
N GLN A 950 -32.01 46.03 17.87
CA GLN A 950 -32.36 45.99 19.29
C GLN A 950 -31.13 45.92 20.20
N ALA A 951 -30.07 45.22 19.81
CA ALA A 951 -28.82 45.16 20.58
C ALA A 951 -28.23 46.55 20.86
N SER A 952 -28.24 47.44 19.86
CA SER A 952 -27.81 48.83 20.00
C SER A 952 -28.68 49.63 20.98
N LYS A 953 -30.02 49.47 20.91
CA LYS A 953 -30.94 50.13 21.86
C LYS A 953 -30.66 49.73 23.30
N VAL A 954 -30.46 48.43 23.53
CA VAL A 954 -30.21 47.90 24.88
C VAL A 954 -28.87 48.37 25.43
N ALA A 955 -27.82 48.42 24.60
CA ALA A 955 -26.54 49.00 25.01
C ALA A 955 -26.67 50.48 25.42
N HIS A 956 -27.44 51.27 24.64
CA HIS A 956 -27.68 52.68 24.94
C HIS A 956 -28.53 52.89 26.19
N GLU A 957 -29.56 52.07 26.43
CA GLU A 957 -30.40 52.11 27.65
C GLU A 957 -29.58 51.78 28.91
N LYS A 958 -28.57 50.92 28.78
CA LYS A 958 -27.64 50.54 29.87
C LYS A 958 -26.46 51.49 30.02
N GLY A 959 -26.40 52.54 29.21
CA GLY A 959 -25.32 53.52 29.23
C GLY A 959 -23.96 52.94 28.86
N ILE A 960 -23.92 51.97 27.93
CA ILE A 960 -22.67 51.41 27.39
C ILE A 960 -22.24 52.27 26.19
N LYS A 961 -21.06 52.86 26.24
CA LYS A 961 -20.52 53.74 25.18
C LYS A 961 -19.61 53.03 24.19
N ASN A 962 -18.81 52.08 24.66
CA ASN A 962 -17.87 51.35 23.80
C ASN A 962 -17.65 49.91 24.29
N PHE A 963 -17.05 49.11 23.41
CA PHE A 963 -16.60 47.75 23.70
C PHE A 963 -15.12 47.60 23.37
N GLU A 964 -14.38 46.94 24.26
CA GLU A 964 -13.06 46.40 23.96
C GLU A 964 -13.21 44.92 23.66
N LEU A 965 -12.68 44.45 22.52
CA LEU A 965 -12.78 43.06 22.07
C LEU A 965 -11.40 42.48 21.81
N SER A 966 -11.17 41.28 22.33
CA SER A 966 -10.04 40.44 21.96
C SER A 966 -10.57 39.08 21.52
N ILE A 967 -10.08 38.58 20.39
CA ILE A 967 -10.41 37.26 19.85
C ILE A 967 -9.11 36.49 19.70
N SER A 968 -9.16 35.22 20.06
CA SER A 968 -8.10 34.27 19.77
C SER A 968 -8.68 32.92 19.43
N HIS A 969 -7.89 32.13 18.71
CA HIS A 969 -8.21 30.73 18.52
C HIS A 969 -6.91 29.93 18.48
N SER A 970 -6.97 28.70 18.99
CA SER A 970 -6.00 27.66 18.70
C SER A 970 -6.47 26.87 17.48
N ASP A 971 -5.88 25.70 17.23
CA ASP A 971 -6.38 24.76 16.22
C ASP A 971 -7.72 24.10 16.64
N GLU A 972 -8.11 24.23 17.92
CA GLU A 972 -9.22 23.45 18.52
C GLU A 972 -10.30 24.32 19.14
N VAL A 973 -9.92 25.45 19.73
CA VAL A 973 -10.77 26.28 20.57
C VAL A 973 -10.71 27.72 20.09
N ALA A 974 -11.86 28.37 20.02
CA ALA A 974 -11.96 29.82 19.91
C ALA A 974 -12.31 30.40 21.28
N MET A 975 -11.71 31.54 21.62
CA MET A 975 -12.00 32.29 22.83
C MET A 975 -12.11 33.76 22.48
N ALA A 976 -13.14 34.40 23.01
CA ALA A 976 -13.29 35.84 22.94
C ALA A 976 -13.52 36.46 24.32
N PHE A 977 -13.03 37.68 24.46
CA PHE A 977 -13.13 38.47 25.66
C PHE A 977 -13.62 39.87 25.30
N VAL A 978 -14.67 40.33 26.00
CA VAL A 978 -15.32 41.62 25.75
C VAL A 978 -15.48 42.41 27.05
N VAL A 979 -15.08 43.69 27.03
CA VAL A 979 -15.34 44.67 28.09
C VAL A 979 -16.31 45.71 27.56
N ALA A 980 -17.45 45.88 28.22
CA ALA A 980 -18.39 46.97 27.97
C ALA A 980 -18.11 48.12 28.96
N ARG A 981 -17.90 49.35 28.47
CA ARG A 981 -17.67 50.53 29.34
C ARG A 981 -18.78 51.57 29.27
N HIS A 982 -18.86 52.36 30.35
CA HIS A 982 -19.84 53.41 30.57
C HIS A 982 -19.63 54.73 29.80
#